data_AF-A0A9D8LTX8-F1
#
_entry.id   AF-A0A9D8LTX8-F1
#
_cell.length_a   1.000
_cell.length_b   1.000
_cell.length_c   1.000
_cell.angle_alpha   90.00
_cell.angle_beta   90.00
_cell.angle_gamma   90.00
#
_symmetry.space_group_name_H-M   'P 1'
#
loop_
_entity.id
_entity.type
_entity.pdbx_description
1 polymer ?
#
loop_
_entity_poly.entity_id
_entity_poly.type
_entity_poly.pdbx_seq_one_letter_code
_entity_poly.pdbx_strand_id
1 'polypeptide(L)'
;MIAHPTGMIGLPLRLLAREVYQRVVERVGPEAVALVTGEEKIKPERPRFWVCTVEAMPRDLAVDFVAVDEIQLAADLDRGHVFSDRLLNHRGRAETMLIGAGTMRPLVEHLIPGANVVTRPRLSNLTFAGDRKITRLPRRSAIVAFSAEEVYAIAELIRRQKGGAAVVLGALSPRTRNAQVEIYQSGDVDYLVATDAIGMGLNLDVDHIAFAGDSKFDGHHFRKLHPAEFGQIAGRAGRHLRDGTFGTTGRAPPFDAELVEAIENHRFEPIRQLQWRNSDLDLRSVQGLLDSLNRQPQEQGLTRALIAEDMTTLEILARDHDVARLAQGRPAVERLWEVCGLPDYRKIAPMQHADLATMLYLRLMRHGRLDPDWYRRQLDALDRTDGEIDTLSARIAQVRTWTFVANRPDWLPDPEHWQGVARLVEDKLSDALHERLASRFVDRRTSVLMRRLRENAMLEAEVTAAGDVLVEGQHVGLLQGFRFTADPKAGGPEAKALNAAAMKALASEMEARASRVVLAGDEAFVLSHDGFIRWVGEPVARLVAGDKVLEPRLRLLVEEHLTGPAREQVENRLTLWLKNHITKLLGPLQVLEEATSLTGIARGIAFQAAEALGVLERAKVGEEMKTLDQEGRAGLRQLGMRFGAFHLYVPALLKPAPRALAAQLWALKHDGPEQGGLDDIAHLASSGRTSFPANKDVPKGLYRAAGYRVCGERAVRVDILERLADLIRPAIAYRPGVTLGQPPAGAADQDGFVATGAMTSLVGCAGEDFASILRSLGYVSVKRAGPAITVPLAATPEPIVAAPATEVEAAPEGEGEVAAETVVAESPDALDAEAPSEASASEGEAPEATLSETPDAPVLTEAEIAAAPGEAIAATAEGEQSDMSEPAPAEAAASEAPASAAPAEEPAKPAEPELIEVWRPHRHQGGRRPEQGARGRRQDRRPGQQGAAAPAGEAGGGPRPEGGQRPNRNRWREGGWNGQRPTAGGQAPAAEAAGGAPERQGRGGRPEGSNRPERGPRPEFRRNEGRPGGGPRRDERGGKEQRFQAPAKPRAAERQPDPDSPFAKLLALKAQLEGGDGRKG
;
A
#
# COMPACT_ATOMS: atom_id res chain seq x y z
N MET A 1 14.28 25.03 49.34
CA MET A 1 14.22 26.33 48.65
C MET A 1 13.01 27.18 49.05
N ILE A 2 11.85 27.12 48.38
CA ILE A 2 10.79 28.16 48.48
C ILE A 2 10.14 28.39 49.88
N ALA A 3 10.40 27.51 50.85
CA ALA A 3 10.02 27.72 52.25
C ALA A 3 10.92 28.71 53.01
N HIS A 4 12.07 29.08 52.43
CA HIS A 4 13.05 30.02 53.00
C HIS A 4 12.87 31.45 52.42
N PRO A 5 13.36 32.50 53.13
CA PRO A 5 13.21 33.88 52.67
C PRO A 5 13.92 34.13 51.32
N THR A 6 15.14 33.63 51.18
CA THR A 6 15.92 33.61 49.92
C THR A 6 16.47 32.21 49.63
N GLY A 7 16.84 31.95 48.37
CA GLY A 7 17.53 30.70 48.04
C GLY A 7 18.09 30.59 46.63
N MET A 8 19.01 29.65 46.45
CA MET A 8 19.65 29.32 45.17
C MET A 8 19.62 27.81 44.93
N ILE A 9 19.52 27.40 43.66
CA ILE A 9 19.70 26.01 43.24
C ILE A 9 20.57 25.94 41.98
N GLY A 10 21.65 25.16 42.06
CA GLY A 10 22.50 24.80 40.93
C GLY A 10 22.08 23.48 40.31
N LEU A 11 21.79 23.50 39.01
CA LEU A 11 21.30 22.36 38.23
C LEU A 11 22.33 21.99 37.14
N PRO A 12 22.46 20.71 36.78
CA PRO A 12 23.55 20.25 35.91
C PRO A 12 23.32 20.58 34.42
N LEU A 13 22.12 21.03 34.04
CA LEU A 13 21.74 21.27 32.64
C LEU A 13 20.80 22.49 32.51
N ARG A 14 20.99 23.29 31.45
CA ARG A 14 20.13 24.45 31.11
C ARG A 14 18.64 24.08 30.99
N LEU A 15 18.32 22.88 30.50
CA LEU A 15 16.95 22.36 30.42
C LEU A 15 16.31 22.20 31.82
N LEU A 16 17.02 21.60 32.77
CA LEU A 16 16.55 21.50 34.16
C LEU A 16 16.45 22.87 34.83
N ALA A 17 17.41 23.76 34.58
CA ALA A 17 17.34 25.15 35.06
C ALA A 17 16.07 25.85 34.55
N ARG A 18 15.68 25.65 33.29
CA ARG A 18 14.43 26.21 32.73
C ARG A 18 13.17 25.57 33.32
N GLU A 19 13.14 24.24 33.46
CA GLU A 19 12.02 23.48 34.04
C GLU A 19 11.78 23.86 35.51
N VAL A 20 12.84 23.98 36.31
CA VAL A 20 12.77 24.39 37.71
C VAL A 20 12.41 25.88 37.83
N TYR A 21 12.95 26.75 36.96
CA TYR A 21 12.59 28.16 36.91
C TYR A 21 11.07 28.33 36.69
N GLN A 22 10.51 27.67 35.68
CA GLN A 22 9.06 27.70 35.39
C GLN A 22 8.23 27.28 36.61
N ARG A 23 8.53 26.12 37.22
CA ARG A 23 7.83 25.62 38.42
C ARG A 23 7.94 26.48 39.67
N VAL A 24 8.96 27.33 39.75
CA VAL A 24 9.12 28.30 40.85
C VAL A 24 8.35 29.58 40.53
N VAL A 25 8.46 30.10 39.30
CA VAL A 25 7.69 31.25 38.81
C VAL A 25 6.17 31.01 38.93
N GLU A 26 5.68 29.82 38.58
CA GLU A 26 4.29 29.37 38.77
C GLU A 26 3.79 29.49 40.24
N ARG A 27 4.70 29.53 41.22
CA ARG A 27 4.37 29.52 42.66
C ARG A 27 4.64 30.84 43.38
N VAL A 28 5.55 31.67 42.89
CA VAL A 28 5.95 32.93 43.56
C VAL A 28 5.99 34.16 42.64
N GLY A 29 5.64 34.02 41.36
CA GLY A 29 5.66 35.08 40.36
C GLY A 29 7.05 35.31 39.73
N PRO A 30 7.12 35.91 38.52
CA PRO A 30 8.37 36.11 37.79
C PRO A 30 9.33 37.07 38.51
N GLU A 31 8.83 38.16 39.07
CA GLU A 31 9.63 39.20 39.77
C GLU A 31 10.48 38.66 40.94
N ALA A 32 10.09 37.52 41.51
CA ALA A 32 10.78 36.90 42.63
C ALA A 32 11.91 35.93 42.21
N VAL A 33 12.08 35.63 40.92
CA VAL A 33 12.92 34.51 40.44
C VAL A 33 13.87 34.95 39.33
N ALA A 34 15.16 34.65 39.49
CA ALA A 34 16.16 34.76 38.44
C ALA A 34 16.47 33.39 37.80
N LEU A 35 16.72 33.38 36.50
CA LEU A 35 17.35 32.28 35.75
C LEU A 35 18.76 32.72 35.33
N VAL A 36 19.78 31.92 35.62
CA VAL A 36 21.17 32.23 35.24
C VAL A 36 21.87 31.00 34.68
N THR A 37 22.14 30.98 33.37
CA THR A 37 23.01 29.99 32.71
C THR A 37 24.17 30.69 32.00
N GLY A 38 25.00 29.96 31.25
CA GLY A 38 26.09 30.57 30.48
C GLY A 38 25.61 31.37 29.26
N GLU A 39 24.42 31.04 28.76
CA GLU A 39 23.87 31.45 27.47
C GLU A 39 22.56 32.27 27.61
N GLU A 40 21.92 32.22 28.79
CA GLU A 40 20.65 32.88 29.06
C GLU A 40 20.58 33.40 30.49
N LYS A 41 20.18 34.66 30.63
CA LYS A 41 20.00 35.34 31.92
C LYS A 41 18.63 36.01 31.92
N ILE A 42 17.85 35.77 32.97
CA ILE A 42 16.62 36.49 33.29
C ILE A 42 16.79 36.94 34.73
N LYS A 43 16.85 38.26 34.96
CA LYS A 43 17.08 38.85 36.28
C LYS A 43 16.12 40.02 36.47
N PRO A 44 15.03 39.88 37.24
CA PRO A 44 14.20 41.01 37.65
C PRO A 44 14.99 41.94 38.61
N GLU A 45 14.41 43.05 39.03
CA GLU A 45 15.12 44.00 39.92
C GLU A 45 15.51 43.39 41.28
N ARG A 46 14.63 42.55 41.86
CA ARG A 46 14.75 42.07 43.26
C ARG A 46 14.47 40.56 43.42
N PRO A 47 15.18 39.66 42.70
CA PRO A 47 14.98 38.22 42.79
C PRO A 47 15.35 37.69 44.18
N ARG A 48 14.42 36.94 44.78
CA ARG A 48 14.61 36.20 46.03
C ARG A 48 15.14 34.78 45.80
N PHE A 49 14.82 34.21 44.65
CA PHE A 49 15.18 32.84 44.28
C PHE A 49 16.02 32.82 43.01
N TRP A 50 17.08 32.03 43.01
CA TRP A 50 18.08 31.98 41.94
C TRP A 50 18.18 30.55 41.40
N VAL A 51 17.69 30.34 40.18
CA VAL A 51 17.75 29.04 39.50
C VAL A 51 18.88 29.10 38.48
N CYS A 52 19.92 28.30 38.67
CA CYS A 52 21.18 28.43 37.93
C CYS A 52 21.64 27.10 37.34
N THR A 53 22.51 27.15 36.32
CA THR A 53 23.44 26.02 36.14
C THR A 53 24.53 26.06 37.22
N VAL A 54 25.10 24.91 37.61
CA VAL A 54 26.11 24.81 38.69
C VAL A 54 27.35 25.70 38.43
N GLU A 55 27.73 25.81 37.16
CA GLU A 55 28.76 26.72 36.64
C GLU A 55 28.40 28.19 36.86
N ALA A 56 27.15 28.55 36.56
CA ALA A 56 26.66 29.94 36.56
C ALA A 56 26.12 30.42 37.93
N MET A 57 26.17 29.58 38.98
CA MET A 57 25.81 29.98 40.35
C MET A 57 26.62 31.20 40.82
N PRO A 58 25.98 32.34 41.15
CA PRO A 58 26.65 33.52 41.70
C PRO A 58 27.41 33.18 42.99
N ARG A 59 28.68 33.60 43.08
CA ARG A 59 29.58 33.30 44.21
C ARG A 59 29.51 34.34 45.33
N ASP A 60 29.05 35.53 44.98
CA ASP A 60 28.93 36.75 45.78
C ASP A 60 27.62 36.84 46.57
N LEU A 61 26.60 36.05 46.20
CA LEU A 61 25.26 36.10 46.81
C LEU A 61 25.13 35.15 48.01
N ALA A 62 25.04 35.72 49.21
CA ALA A 62 24.78 34.98 50.44
C ALA A 62 23.25 34.84 50.68
N VAL A 63 22.69 33.67 50.35
CA VAL A 63 21.28 33.30 50.51
C VAL A 63 21.04 32.34 51.67
N ASP A 64 19.79 32.17 52.11
CA ASP A 64 19.45 31.33 53.27
C ASP A 64 19.49 29.84 52.93
N PHE A 65 19.00 29.46 51.73
CA PHE A 65 19.00 28.10 51.20
C PHE A 65 19.91 27.97 49.97
N VAL A 66 20.79 26.97 49.96
CA VAL A 66 21.54 26.55 48.75
C VAL A 66 21.21 25.09 48.44
N ALA A 67 21.00 24.76 47.16
CA ALA A 67 21.00 23.38 46.68
C ALA A 67 21.94 23.16 45.49
N VAL A 68 22.50 21.95 45.39
CA VAL A 68 23.25 21.47 44.23
C VAL A 68 22.71 20.09 43.84
N ASP A 69 22.32 19.94 42.58
CA ASP A 69 21.70 18.72 42.03
C ASP A 69 22.67 17.87 41.21
N GLU A 70 22.37 16.57 41.10
CA GLU A 70 23.20 15.52 40.50
C GLU A 70 24.68 15.55 40.97
N ILE A 71 24.89 15.70 42.28
CA ILE A 71 26.20 15.95 42.94
C ILE A 71 27.27 14.90 42.62
N GLN A 72 26.91 13.71 42.17
CA GLN A 72 27.85 12.69 41.67
C GLN A 72 28.65 13.14 40.44
N LEU A 73 28.20 14.18 39.72
CA LEU A 73 28.99 14.82 38.68
C LEU A 73 30.29 15.43 39.20
N ALA A 74 30.50 15.58 40.51
CA ALA A 74 31.80 15.92 41.09
C ALA A 74 32.92 14.91 40.73
N ALA A 75 32.58 13.69 40.29
CA ALA A 75 33.53 12.72 39.76
C ALA A 75 33.86 12.89 38.26
N ASP A 76 33.08 13.68 37.52
CA ASP A 76 33.22 13.87 36.08
C ASP A 76 34.56 14.53 35.70
N LEU A 77 35.27 13.95 34.73
CA LEU A 77 36.65 14.28 34.38
C LEU A 77 36.84 15.71 33.86
N ASP A 78 35.81 16.30 33.25
CA ASP A 78 35.84 17.59 32.58
C ASP A 78 35.30 18.69 33.52
N ARG A 79 34.00 18.62 33.82
CA ARG A 79 33.28 19.66 34.60
C ARG A 79 33.12 19.36 36.08
N GLY A 80 33.47 18.17 36.56
CA GLY A 80 33.26 17.77 37.95
C GLY A 80 33.97 18.63 38.98
N HIS A 81 35.08 19.27 38.59
CA HIS A 81 35.79 20.24 39.42
C HIS A 81 34.92 21.42 39.88
N VAL A 82 33.90 21.81 39.10
CA VAL A 82 32.94 22.86 39.46
C VAL A 82 31.98 22.37 40.55
N PHE A 83 31.49 21.12 40.42
CA PHE A 83 30.61 20.51 41.40
C PHE A 83 31.34 20.29 42.74
N SER A 84 32.63 19.93 42.71
CA SER A 84 33.48 19.86 43.90
C SER A 84 33.70 21.23 44.56
N ASP A 85 33.90 22.31 43.80
CA ASP A 85 33.93 23.67 44.36
C ASP A 85 32.61 24.03 45.07
N ARG A 86 31.46 23.65 44.49
CA ARG A 86 30.15 23.93 45.12
C ARG A 86 29.93 23.06 46.36
N LEU A 87 30.31 21.78 46.29
CA LEU A 87 30.27 20.82 47.40
C LEU A 87 31.07 21.31 48.60
N LEU A 88 32.28 21.84 48.38
CA LEU A 88 33.20 22.25 49.44
C LEU A 88 32.93 23.69 49.94
N ASN A 89 32.77 24.64 49.02
CA ASN A 89 32.92 26.07 49.33
C ASN A 89 31.61 26.88 49.35
N HIS A 90 30.50 26.37 48.81
CA HIS A 90 29.25 27.14 48.70
C HIS A 90 28.21 26.67 49.73
N ARG A 91 27.66 27.61 50.51
CA ARG A 91 26.79 27.33 51.68
C ARG A 91 25.64 28.32 51.78
N GLY A 92 24.44 27.82 52.07
CA GLY A 92 23.32 28.63 52.52
C GLY A 92 23.44 28.97 54.00
N ARG A 93 22.92 30.13 54.42
CA ARG A 93 22.99 30.60 55.82
C ARG A 93 22.19 29.74 56.80
N ALA A 94 21.15 29.05 56.33
CA ALA A 94 20.27 28.22 57.13
C ALA A 94 20.27 26.74 56.69
N GLU A 95 20.32 26.48 55.38
CA GLU A 95 20.29 25.11 54.83
C GLU A 95 21.17 25.00 53.57
N THR A 96 21.94 23.91 53.48
CA THR A 96 22.64 23.50 52.25
C THR A 96 22.23 22.06 51.92
N MET A 97 21.67 21.84 50.73
CA MET A 97 21.09 20.57 50.29
C MET A 97 21.87 20.00 49.10
N LEU A 98 22.34 18.77 49.23
CA LEU A 98 23.05 18.04 48.17
C LEU A 98 22.13 16.92 47.66
N ILE A 99 21.88 16.90 46.36
CA ILE A 99 20.96 15.95 45.71
C ILE A 99 21.76 15.14 44.67
N GLY A 100 21.54 13.83 44.59
CA GLY A 100 22.22 12.96 43.63
C GLY A 100 22.26 11.48 44.05
N ALA A 101 23.12 10.72 43.39
CA ALA A 101 23.23 9.28 43.55
C ALA A 101 23.81 8.85 44.91
N GLY A 102 23.25 7.76 45.49
CA GLY A 102 23.69 7.21 46.77
C GLY A 102 25.16 6.73 46.80
N THR A 103 25.79 6.54 45.64
CA THR A 103 27.22 6.22 45.50
C THR A 103 28.14 7.32 46.01
N MET A 104 27.66 8.57 46.12
CA MET A 104 28.41 9.69 46.72
C MET A 104 28.46 9.65 48.24
N ARG A 105 27.58 8.89 48.91
CA ARG A 105 27.39 8.95 50.36
C ARG A 105 28.70 8.87 51.17
N PRO A 106 29.60 7.89 50.94
CA PRO A 106 30.81 7.77 51.77
C PRO A 106 31.78 8.95 51.64
N LEU A 107 31.86 9.58 50.45
CA LEU A 107 32.68 10.78 50.24
C LEU A 107 32.03 12.02 50.85
N VAL A 108 30.70 12.16 50.79
CA VAL A 108 30.01 13.29 51.42
C VAL A 108 30.10 13.19 52.95
N GLU A 109 29.95 12.00 53.53
CA GLU A 109 30.12 11.77 54.98
C GLU A 109 31.58 11.98 55.44
N HIS A 110 32.57 11.79 54.56
CA HIS A 110 33.99 12.04 54.83
C HIS A 110 34.38 13.53 54.70
N LEU A 111 34.03 14.17 53.56
CA LEU A 111 34.37 15.55 53.25
C LEU A 111 33.52 16.58 54.01
N ILE A 112 32.32 16.17 54.48
CA ILE A 112 31.43 17.00 55.29
C ILE A 112 30.96 16.20 56.52
N PRO A 113 31.81 16.05 57.54
CA PRO A 113 31.47 15.33 58.76
C PRO A 113 30.20 15.90 59.43
N GLY A 114 29.24 15.03 59.75
CA GLY A 114 27.95 15.42 60.32
C GLY A 114 26.85 15.77 59.31
N ALA A 115 27.09 15.59 58.00
CA ALA A 115 26.04 15.73 56.99
C ALA A 115 24.86 14.76 57.24
N ASN A 116 23.63 15.27 57.17
CA ASN A 116 22.41 14.47 57.32
C ASN A 116 22.01 13.82 55.98
N VAL A 117 21.97 12.48 55.92
CA VAL A 117 21.73 11.72 54.69
C VAL A 117 20.32 11.14 54.67
N VAL A 118 19.47 11.62 53.75
CA VAL A 118 18.09 11.13 53.55
C VAL A 118 17.99 10.38 52.23
N THR A 119 17.93 9.05 52.29
CA THR A 119 17.75 8.19 51.10
C THR A 119 16.28 8.12 50.66
N ARG A 120 16.03 8.12 49.35
CA ARG A 120 14.72 7.87 48.74
C ARG A 120 14.80 6.64 47.83
N PRO A 121 14.05 5.56 48.08
CA PRO A 121 14.00 4.42 47.15
C PRO A 121 13.22 4.79 45.89
N ARG A 122 13.43 4.02 44.82
CA ARG A 122 12.67 4.11 43.57
C ARG A 122 11.21 3.67 43.79
N LEU A 123 10.27 4.30 43.10
CA LEU A 123 8.82 4.07 43.27
C LEU A 123 8.23 3.01 42.34
N SER A 124 8.93 2.62 41.27
CA SER A 124 8.53 1.56 40.34
C SER A 124 9.67 0.57 40.11
N ASN A 125 9.32 -0.65 39.71
CA ASN A 125 10.30 -1.67 39.36
C ASN A 125 10.98 -1.36 38.01
N LEU A 126 12.18 -1.89 37.83
CA LEU A 126 12.90 -1.92 36.56
C LEU A 126 13.32 -3.36 36.32
N THR A 127 12.89 -3.97 35.21
CA THR A 127 13.15 -5.40 34.94
C THR A 127 13.80 -5.63 33.58
N PHE A 128 14.74 -6.56 33.50
CA PHE A 128 15.43 -6.94 32.28
C PHE A 128 14.53 -7.74 31.33
N ALA A 129 14.47 -7.33 30.07
CA ALA A 129 13.54 -7.84 29.05
C ALA A 129 14.21 -8.66 27.94
N GLY A 130 15.49 -9.01 28.11
CA GLY A 130 16.33 -9.78 27.18
C GLY A 130 16.91 -8.95 26.03
N ASP A 131 17.62 -9.63 25.12
CA ASP A 131 17.99 -9.06 23.83
C ASP A 131 16.78 -9.05 22.87
N ARG A 132 16.63 -7.99 22.08
CA ARG A 132 15.57 -7.87 21.08
C ARG A 132 16.05 -7.14 19.84
N LYS A 133 15.89 -7.75 18.67
CA LYS A 133 16.07 -7.07 17.38
C LYS A 133 15.22 -5.79 17.34
N ILE A 134 15.77 -4.70 16.80
CA ILE A 134 15.11 -3.37 16.69
C ILE A 134 13.66 -3.49 16.19
N THR A 135 13.43 -4.35 15.20
CA THR A 135 12.13 -4.60 14.56
C THR A 135 11.05 -5.17 15.50
N ARG A 136 11.46 -5.77 16.63
CA ARG A 136 10.64 -6.43 17.68
C ARG A 136 10.63 -5.67 19.01
N LEU A 137 11.21 -4.48 19.08
CA LEU A 137 11.11 -3.62 20.27
C LEU A 137 9.64 -3.17 20.47
N PRO A 138 9.16 -3.07 21.73
CA PRO A 138 7.81 -2.62 22.02
C PRO A 138 7.61 -1.16 21.58
N ARG A 139 6.35 -0.72 21.44
CA ARG A 139 6.02 0.70 21.32
C ARG A 139 6.50 1.45 22.58
N ARG A 140 6.71 2.77 22.48
CA ARG A 140 7.29 3.61 23.55
C ARG A 140 8.70 3.16 24.00
N SER A 141 9.48 2.59 23.09
CA SER A 141 10.90 2.32 23.32
C SER A 141 11.76 3.56 23.06
N ALA A 142 12.74 3.81 23.91
CA ALA A 142 13.89 4.65 23.60
C ALA A 142 15.14 3.78 23.38
N ILE A 143 15.85 4.02 22.28
CA ILE A 143 17.00 3.23 21.85
C ILE A 143 18.25 4.09 21.99
N VAL A 144 19.26 3.58 22.71
CA VAL A 144 20.43 4.36 23.13
C VAL A 144 21.69 3.86 22.43
N ALA A 145 22.30 4.75 21.66
CA ALA A 145 23.50 4.54 20.86
C ALA A 145 24.55 5.62 21.18
N PHE A 146 25.83 5.32 20.98
CA PHE A 146 26.92 6.15 21.52
C PHE A 146 27.72 6.92 20.43
N SER A 147 27.20 6.96 19.20
CA SER A 147 27.62 7.87 18.14
C SER A 147 26.42 8.45 17.40
N ALA A 148 26.58 9.65 16.82
CA ALA A 148 25.52 10.27 16.00
C ALA A 148 25.21 9.45 14.74
N GLU A 149 26.23 8.83 14.13
CA GLU A 149 26.09 7.93 12.98
C GLU A 149 25.18 6.74 13.30
N GLU A 150 25.39 6.09 14.45
CA GLU A 150 24.57 4.94 14.87
C GLU A 150 23.13 5.37 15.20
N VAL A 151 22.95 6.53 15.85
CA VAL A 151 21.60 7.11 16.07
C VAL A 151 20.88 7.37 14.74
N TYR A 152 21.53 8.00 13.75
CA TYR A 152 20.94 8.24 12.44
C TYR A 152 20.64 6.95 11.67
N ALA A 153 21.53 5.96 11.73
CA ALA A 153 21.34 4.66 11.08
C ALA A 153 20.16 3.86 11.68
N ILE A 154 20.02 3.90 13.01
CA ILE A 154 18.89 3.26 13.71
C ILE A 154 17.58 4.02 13.45
N ALA A 155 17.59 5.36 13.46
CA ALA A 155 16.39 6.15 13.19
C ALA A 155 15.86 5.94 11.75
N GLU A 156 16.74 5.91 10.75
CA GLU A 156 16.38 5.61 9.36
C GLU A 156 15.88 4.16 9.20
N LEU A 157 16.46 3.19 9.92
CA LEU A 157 15.97 1.80 9.95
C LEU A 157 14.55 1.71 10.54
N ILE A 158 14.26 2.47 11.59
CA ILE A 158 12.93 2.49 12.24
C ILE A 158 11.91 3.18 11.34
N ARG A 159 12.25 4.35 10.75
CA ARG A 159 11.39 5.03 9.77
C ARG A 159 10.91 4.08 8.67
N ARG A 160 11.84 3.34 8.06
CA ARG A 160 11.56 2.34 7.00
C ARG A 160 10.71 1.13 7.43
N GLN A 161 10.43 0.95 8.71
CA GLN A 161 9.74 -0.25 9.24
C GLN A 161 8.62 0.03 10.24
N LYS A 162 8.47 1.28 10.69
CA LYS A 162 7.57 1.71 11.78
C LYS A 162 6.97 3.10 11.57
N GLY A 163 7.21 3.75 10.42
CA GLY A 163 6.73 5.11 10.10
C GLY A 163 7.66 6.24 10.54
N GLY A 164 8.25 6.17 11.73
CA GLY A 164 9.20 7.20 12.18
C GLY A 164 9.84 6.97 13.53
N ALA A 165 10.85 7.78 13.82
CA ALA A 165 11.47 7.91 15.13
C ALA A 165 11.88 9.36 15.42
N ALA A 166 11.79 9.79 16.68
CA ALA A 166 12.38 11.03 17.16
C ALA A 166 13.89 10.84 17.39
N VAL A 167 14.67 11.90 17.22
CA VAL A 167 16.14 11.87 17.35
C VAL A 167 16.63 12.88 18.40
N VAL A 168 17.35 12.40 19.41
CA VAL A 168 17.91 13.23 20.51
C VAL A 168 19.41 12.99 20.68
N LEU A 169 20.23 13.90 20.15
CA LEU A 169 21.68 13.92 20.38
C LEU A 169 22.05 14.96 21.44
N GLY A 170 23.12 14.70 22.20
CA GLY A 170 23.65 15.66 23.19
C GLY A 170 24.04 17.03 22.62
N ALA A 171 24.38 17.12 21.34
CA ALA A 171 24.73 18.37 20.65
C ALA A 171 23.53 19.26 20.27
N LEU A 172 22.32 18.68 20.13
CA LEU A 172 21.11 19.42 19.71
C LEU A 172 20.80 20.55 20.69
N SER A 173 20.29 21.68 20.18
CA SER A 173 19.86 22.77 21.04
C SER A 173 18.72 22.37 21.98
N PRO A 174 18.53 23.06 23.11
CA PRO A 174 17.38 22.85 23.99
C PRO A 174 16.05 22.89 23.22
N ARG A 175 15.94 23.79 22.23
CA ARG A 175 14.76 23.96 21.37
C ARG A 175 14.53 22.76 20.46
N THR A 176 15.51 22.39 19.62
CA THR A 176 15.42 21.22 18.72
C THR A 176 15.15 19.94 19.51
N ARG A 177 15.80 19.79 20.68
CA ARG A 177 15.69 18.62 21.56
C ARG A 177 14.29 18.49 22.16
N ASN A 178 13.73 19.60 22.69
CA ASN A 178 12.38 19.60 23.23
C ASN A 178 11.34 19.29 22.15
N ALA A 179 11.46 19.90 20.96
CA ALA A 179 10.54 19.65 19.85
C ALA A 179 10.63 18.20 19.30
N GLN A 180 11.81 17.57 19.32
CA GLN A 180 11.95 16.14 19.00
C GLN A 180 11.34 15.24 20.10
N VAL A 181 11.48 15.60 21.37
CA VAL A 181 10.81 14.92 22.49
C VAL A 181 9.29 15.09 22.42
N GLU A 182 8.81 16.24 21.96
CA GLU A 182 7.38 16.52 21.81
C GLU A 182 6.73 15.61 20.76
N ILE A 183 7.35 15.40 19.60
CA ILE A 183 6.89 14.43 18.57
C ILE A 183 6.79 13.00 19.12
N TYR A 184 7.67 12.61 20.06
CA TYR A 184 7.56 11.33 20.76
C TYR A 184 6.44 11.35 21.82
N GLN A 185 6.35 12.42 22.63
CA GLN A 185 5.37 12.52 23.71
C GLN A 185 3.92 12.68 23.22
N SER A 186 3.69 13.36 22.09
CA SER A 186 2.39 13.44 21.40
C SER A 186 1.90 12.08 20.88
N GLY A 187 2.82 11.14 20.68
CA GLY A 187 2.54 9.84 20.06
C GLY A 187 2.58 9.86 18.53
N ASP A 188 3.07 10.94 17.91
CA ASP A 188 3.30 10.98 16.46
C ASP A 188 4.46 10.05 16.04
N VAL A 189 5.37 9.69 16.96
CA VAL A 189 6.25 8.53 16.81
C VAL A 189 6.28 7.64 18.06
N ASP A 190 6.28 6.32 17.84
CA ASP A 190 6.35 5.31 18.91
C ASP A 190 7.77 5.09 19.48
N TYR A 191 8.79 5.64 18.82
CA TYR A 191 10.19 5.33 19.06
C TYR A 191 11.04 6.59 19.17
N LEU A 192 11.96 6.59 20.13
CA LEU A 192 12.99 7.61 20.31
C LEU A 192 14.36 6.95 20.07
N VAL A 193 15.27 7.59 19.34
CA VAL A 193 16.67 7.16 19.20
C VAL A 193 17.58 8.29 19.70
N ALA A 194 18.51 7.96 20.60
CA ALA A 194 19.24 8.99 21.32
C ALA A 194 20.64 8.56 21.75
N THR A 195 21.44 9.52 22.22
CA THR A 195 22.64 9.23 23.03
C THR A 195 22.33 9.20 24.53
N ASP A 196 23.34 8.87 25.32
CA ASP A 196 23.41 9.04 26.78
C ASP A 196 22.84 10.36 27.33
N ALA A 197 22.75 11.41 26.51
CA ALA A 197 22.09 12.68 26.81
C ALA A 197 20.61 12.57 27.27
N ILE A 198 19.91 11.45 27.03
CA ILE A 198 18.58 11.21 27.66
C ILE A 198 18.66 10.78 29.13
N GLY A 199 19.83 10.33 29.59
CA GLY A 199 20.09 9.95 30.98
C GLY A 199 19.97 11.12 31.96
N MET A 200 19.93 12.37 31.48
CA MET A 200 19.83 13.58 32.29
C MET A 200 18.93 14.65 31.63
N GLY A 201 18.12 15.34 32.43
CA GLY A 201 17.49 16.62 32.04
C GLY A 201 16.46 16.62 30.92
N LEU A 202 15.75 15.51 30.70
CA LEU A 202 14.52 15.46 29.90
C LEU A 202 13.41 14.72 30.65
N ASN A 203 12.18 15.24 30.57
CA ASN A 203 11.00 14.58 31.10
C ASN A 203 10.39 13.63 30.06
N LEU A 204 10.86 12.38 30.06
CA LEU A 204 10.46 11.33 29.12
C LEU A 204 9.59 10.27 29.81
N ASP A 205 8.45 9.93 29.21
CA ASP A 205 7.60 8.82 29.65
C ASP A 205 7.87 7.60 28.74
N VAL A 206 8.99 6.91 29.01
CA VAL A 206 9.49 5.75 28.26
C VAL A 206 9.14 4.45 28.99
N ASP A 207 8.61 3.46 28.27
CA ASP A 207 8.26 2.15 28.85
C ASP A 207 9.42 1.13 28.72
N HIS A 208 10.30 1.32 27.73
CA HIS A 208 11.42 0.43 27.45
C HIS A 208 12.70 1.17 27.01
N ILE A 209 13.84 0.86 27.65
CA ILE A 209 15.18 1.32 27.22
C ILE A 209 15.94 0.17 26.54
N ALA A 210 16.39 0.39 25.31
CA ALA A 210 17.14 -0.60 24.53
C ALA A 210 18.54 -0.08 24.19
N PHE A 211 19.59 -0.70 24.74
CA PHE A 211 20.98 -0.32 24.46
C PHE A 211 21.45 -0.92 23.12
N ALA A 212 21.91 -0.08 22.20
CA ALA A 212 22.43 -0.48 20.88
C ALA A 212 23.94 -0.79 20.90
N GLY A 213 24.66 -0.24 21.87
CA GLY A 213 26.05 -0.55 22.21
C GLY A 213 26.29 -0.53 23.74
N ASP A 214 27.51 -0.88 24.16
CA ASP A 214 27.92 -0.96 25.58
C ASP A 214 29.10 -0.04 25.95
N SER A 215 29.55 0.75 24.98
CA SER A 215 30.81 1.50 25.00
C SER A 215 30.64 2.88 24.37
N LYS A 216 31.30 3.90 24.94
CA LYS A 216 31.28 5.28 24.45
C LYS A 216 32.69 5.86 24.31
N PHE A 217 32.80 6.94 23.54
CA PHE A 217 33.99 7.80 23.54
C PHE A 217 33.88 8.83 24.67
N ASP A 218 34.89 8.93 25.53
CA ASP A 218 34.89 9.83 26.70
C ASP A 218 35.61 11.18 26.45
N GLY A 219 36.09 11.42 25.24
CA GLY A 219 36.93 12.56 24.87
C GLY A 219 38.38 12.16 24.61
N HIS A 220 38.85 11.04 25.18
CA HIS A 220 40.22 10.55 24.99
C HIS A 220 40.26 9.18 24.33
N HIS A 221 39.42 8.24 24.74
CA HIS A 221 39.34 6.91 24.14
C HIS A 221 37.93 6.31 24.18
N PHE A 222 37.74 5.20 23.47
CA PHE A 222 36.55 4.38 23.64
C PHE A 222 36.70 3.52 24.90
N ARG A 223 35.69 3.53 25.77
CA ARG A 223 35.61 2.66 26.95
C ARG A 223 34.20 2.07 27.09
N LYS A 224 34.11 0.95 27.80
CA LYS A 224 32.82 0.43 28.29
C LYS A 224 32.18 1.44 29.24
N LEU A 225 30.84 1.43 29.28
CA LEU A 225 30.05 2.14 30.26
C LEU A 225 30.18 1.49 31.65
N HIS A 226 30.19 2.29 32.70
CA HIS A 226 30.13 1.78 34.07
C HIS A 226 28.69 1.37 34.43
N PRO A 227 28.49 0.44 35.39
CA PRO A 227 27.15 0.03 35.83
C PRO A 227 26.23 1.19 36.24
N ALA A 228 26.79 2.25 36.84
CA ALA A 228 26.05 3.46 37.20
C ALA A 228 25.58 4.27 35.96
N GLU A 229 26.34 4.29 34.87
CA GLU A 229 25.94 4.95 33.61
C GLU A 229 24.81 4.17 32.93
N PHE A 230 24.89 2.83 32.91
CA PHE A 230 23.76 1.98 32.50
C PHE A 230 22.53 2.22 33.39
N GLY A 231 22.70 2.26 34.71
CA GLY A 231 21.63 2.51 35.67
C GLY A 231 20.95 3.87 35.51
N GLN A 232 21.71 4.92 35.20
CA GLN A 232 21.18 6.27 34.95
C GLN A 232 20.34 6.33 33.66
N ILE A 233 20.74 5.60 32.62
CA ILE A 233 20.03 5.54 31.34
C ILE A 233 18.82 4.60 31.42
N ALA A 234 18.99 3.37 31.92
CA ALA A 234 17.89 2.42 32.14
C ALA A 234 16.89 2.93 33.18
N GLY A 235 17.34 3.77 34.12
CA GLY A 235 16.53 4.51 35.08
C GLY A 235 15.45 5.42 34.44
N ARG A 236 15.56 5.73 33.14
CA ARG A 236 14.56 6.49 32.38
C ARG A 236 13.37 5.64 31.90
N ALA A 237 13.46 4.32 31.95
CA ALA A 237 12.32 3.43 31.70
C ALA A 237 11.45 3.29 32.95
N GLY A 238 10.13 3.46 32.82
CA GLY A 238 9.16 3.43 33.90
C GLY A 238 9.17 4.72 34.74
N ARG A 239 8.00 5.17 35.21
CA ARG A 239 7.85 6.46 35.90
C ARG A 239 6.72 6.45 36.92
N HIS A 240 6.98 7.04 38.09
CA HIS A 240 6.08 7.04 39.27
C HIS A 240 5.68 5.62 39.69
N LEU A 241 4.46 5.17 39.38
CA LEU A 241 3.93 3.84 39.68
C LEU A 241 3.90 2.90 38.45
N ARG A 242 4.44 3.32 37.30
CA ARG A 242 4.61 2.48 36.12
C ARG A 242 5.99 1.83 36.15
N ASP A 243 6.00 0.51 36.15
CA ASP A 243 7.22 -0.29 36.01
C ASP A 243 7.85 -0.09 34.62
N GLY A 244 9.18 -0.16 34.58
CA GLY A 244 9.97 0.02 33.38
C GLY A 244 10.69 -1.25 32.96
N THR A 245 11.07 -1.34 31.69
CA THR A 245 11.88 -2.45 31.19
C THR A 245 13.15 -1.96 30.51
N PHE A 246 14.21 -2.78 30.54
CA PHE A 246 15.44 -2.50 29.79
C PHE A 246 15.99 -3.76 29.11
N GLY A 247 16.78 -3.59 28.05
CA GLY A 247 17.34 -4.70 27.29
C GLY A 247 18.41 -4.24 26.29
N THR A 248 18.88 -5.16 25.46
CA THR A 248 19.90 -4.90 24.43
C THR A 248 19.32 -5.08 23.03
N THR A 249 19.88 -4.36 22.05
CA THR A 249 19.40 -4.34 20.67
C THR A 249 20.54 -4.09 19.67
N GLY A 250 20.24 -4.16 18.37
CA GLY A 250 21.18 -3.81 17.31
C GLY A 250 22.45 -4.69 17.31
N ARG A 251 23.57 -4.13 17.78
CA ARG A 251 24.89 -4.77 17.84
C ARG A 251 25.41 -4.97 19.27
N ALA A 252 24.68 -4.52 20.29
CA ALA A 252 25.09 -4.68 21.69
C ALA A 252 25.23 -6.17 22.06
N PRO A 253 26.29 -6.57 22.77
CA PRO A 253 26.33 -7.88 23.39
C PRO A 253 25.21 -8.01 24.44
N PRO A 254 24.66 -9.20 24.71
CA PRO A 254 23.81 -9.43 25.88
C PRO A 254 24.53 -9.04 27.16
N PHE A 255 23.82 -8.43 28.10
CA PHE A 255 24.37 -8.13 29.43
C PHE A 255 24.60 -9.40 30.25
N ASP A 256 25.64 -9.36 31.07
CA ASP A 256 25.92 -10.34 32.10
C ASP A 256 24.94 -10.22 33.29
N ALA A 257 24.80 -11.29 34.06
CA ALA A 257 23.84 -11.37 35.15
C ALA A 257 24.16 -10.41 36.31
N GLU A 258 25.44 -10.10 36.54
CA GLU A 258 25.88 -9.19 37.61
C GLU A 258 25.53 -7.73 37.28
N LEU A 259 25.77 -7.29 36.05
CA LEU A 259 25.32 -5.99 35.53
C LEU A 259 23.79 -5.87 35.56
N VAL A 260 23.06 -6.92 35.18
CA VAL A 260 21.59 -6.93 35.27
C VAL A 260 21.12 -6.78 36.72
N GLU A 261 21.64 -7.60 37.66
CA GLU A 261 21.28 -7.53 39.07
C GLU A 261 21.63 -6.17 39.69
N ALA A 262 22.76 -5.56 39.30
CA ALA A 262 23.17 -4.22 39.71
C ALA A 262 22.19 -3.13 39.24
N ILE A 263 21.74 -3.19 37.98
CA ILE A 263 20.78 -2.22 37.41
C ILE A 263 19.39 -2.39 38.04
N GLU A 264 18.86 -3.61 38.13
CA GLU A 264 17.52 -3.86 38.70
C GLU A 264 17.46 -3.40 40.16
N ASN A 265 18.44 -3.79 40.98
CA ASN A 265 18.49 -3.44 42.40
C ASN A 265 19.05 -2.03 42.68
N HIS A 266 19.49 -1.30 41.65
CA HIS A 266 20.11 0.03 41.75
C HIS A 266 21.33 0.06 42.70
N ARG A 267 22.14 -1.01 42.69
CA ARG A 267 23.34 -1.18 43.52
C ARG A 267 24.59 -1.02 42.67
N PHE A 268 25.35 0.05 42.92
CA PHE A 268 26.55 0.42 42.16
C PHE A 268 27.72 0.71 43.10
N GLU A 269 28.95 0.64 42.60
CA GLU A 269 30.13 0.97 43.41
C GLU A 269 30.09 2.42 43.94
N PRO A 270 30.47 2.66 45.20
CA PRO A 270 30.68 4.01 45.72
C PRO A 270 31.77 4.75 44.94
N ILE A 271 31.57 6.04 44.73
CA ILE A 271 32.58 6.92 44.15
C ILE A 271 33.70 7.09 45.18
N ARG A 272 34.96 7.00 44.71
CA ARG A 272 36.15 6.99 45.58
C ARG A 272 37.02 8.25 45.47
N GLN A 273 36.87 9.02 44.40
CA GLN A 273 37.59 10.27 44.15
C GLN A 273 36.69 11.26 43.41
N LEU A 274 36.82 12.55 43.73
CA LEU A 274 36.21 13.67 43.02
C LEU A 274 37.28 14.49 42.30
N GLN A 275 36.95 15.08 41.16
CA GLN A 275 37.85 16.03 40.49
C GLN A 275 37.88 17.33 41.27
N TRP A 276 39.07 17.87 41.53
CA TRP A 276 39.26 19.12 42.26
C TRP A 276 40.17 20.06 41.48
N ARG A 277 39.79 21.34 41.44
CA ARG A 277 40.61 22.44 40.94
C ARG A 277 40.58 23.55 41.98
N ASN A 278 41.73 24.16 42.25
CA ASN A 278 41.81 25.29 43.16
C ASN A 278 40.93 26.44 42.66
N SER A 279 40.13 27.05 43.54
CA SER A 279 39.28 28.20 43.22
C SER A 279 39.76 29.52 43.84
N ASP A 280 40.82 29.49 44.66
CA ASP A 280 41.56 30.67 45.13
C ASP A 280 42.72 30.95 44.16
N LEU A 281 42.46 31.79 43.14
CA LEU A 281 43.35 32.00 42.00
C LEU A 281 44.20 33.27 42.14
N ASP A 282 45.51 33.15 41.93
CA ASP A 282 46.43 34.29 41.97
C ASP A 282 46.46 35.06 40.65
N LEU A 283 45.48 35.95 40.47
CA LEU A 283 45.35 36.80 39.30
C LEU A 283 46.41 37.92 39.20
N ARG A 284 47.45 37.98 40.05
CA ARG A 284 48.45 39.08 40.00
C ARG A 284 49.36 39.02 38.76
N SER A 285 49.62 37.83 38.24
CA SER A 285 50.42 37.59 37.03
C SER A 285 49.99 36.30 36.33
N VAL A 286 50.30 36.14 35.04
CA VAL A 286 49.98 34.91 34.29
C VAL A 286 50.63 33.67 34.91
N GLN A 287 51.86 33.81 35.43
CA GLN A 287 52.54 32.72 36.13
C GLN A 287 51.85 32.38 37.46
N GLY A 288 51.46 33.38 38.27
CA GLY A 288 50.72 33.14 39.50
C GLY A 288 49.38 32.43 39.26
N LEU A 289 48.68 32.78 38.18
CA LEU A 289 47.46 32.09 37.76
C LEU A 289 47.76 30.63 37.41
N LEU A 290 48.76 30.36 36.58
CA LEU A 290 49.17 28.99 36.21
C LEU A 290 49.62 28.16 37.43
N ASP A 291 50.40 28.74 38.35
CA ASP A 291 50.86 28.07 39.58
C ASP A 291 49.69 27.75 40.52
N SER A 292 48.77 28.71 40.70
CA SER A 292 47.58 28.55 41.55
C SER A 292 46.57 27.54 40.96
N LEU A 293 46.43 27.45 39.64
CA LEU A 293 45.65 26.41 38.95
C LEU A 293 46.30 25.02 39.06
N ASN A 294 47.64 24.93 39.03
CA ASN A 294 48.38 23.67 39.08
C ASN A 294 48.44 23.02 40.46
N ARG A 295 48.06 23.74 41.53
CA ARG A 295 48.01 23.26 42.92
C ARG A 295 47.34 21.89 43.05
N GLN A 296 47.82 21.06 43.98
CA GLN A 296 47.24 19.75 44.29
C GLN A 296 46.29 19.84 45.50
N PRO A 297 45.24 19.00 45.57
CA PRO A 297 44.40 18.88 46.76
C PRO A 297 45.18 18.26 47.93
N GLN A 298 44.74 18.55 49.16
CA GLN A 298 45.33 18.00 50.39
C GLN A 298 44.42 16.96 51.08
N GLU A 299 43.11 16.99 50.80
CA GLU A 299 42.12 16.08 51.40
C GLU A 299 42.06 14.74 50.69
N GLN A 300 41.76 13.68 51.45
CA GLN A 300 41.53 12.35 50.88
C GLN A 300 40.20 12.30 50.13
N GLY A 301 40.14 11.50 49.05
CA GLY A 301 38.97 11.45 48.17
C GLY A 301 38.87 12.62 47.16
N LEU A 302 39.84 13.54 47.13
CA LEU A 302 40.00 14.50 46.05
C LEU A 302 41.21 14.13 45.19
N THR A 303 41.08 14.24 43.87
CA THR A 303 42.20 14.21 42.92
C THR A 303 42.27 15.53 42.17
N ARG A 304 43.45 15.93 41.69
CA ARG A 304 43.53 17.10 40.80
C ARG A 304 42.81 16.76 39.49
N ALA A 305 41.94 17.67 39.05
CA ALA A 305 41.26 17.56 37.76
C ALA A 305 42.25 17.42 36.59
N LEU A 306 41.77 16.88 35.48
CA LEU A 306 42.52 16.89 34.22
C LEU A 306 42.72 18.35 33.73
N ILE A 307 43.68 18.54 32.83
CA ILE A 307 43.92 19.86 32.21
C ILE A 307 42.75 20.13 31.27
N ALA A 308 41.84 20.99 31.71
CA ALA A 308 40.66 21.39 30.96
C ALA A 308 41.00 22.33 29.78
N GLU A 309 40.01 22.57 28.92
CA GLU A 309 40.12 23.41 27.72
C GLU A 309 40.55 24.85 28.06
N ASP A 310 40.04 25.42 29.15
CA ASP A 310 40.36 26.77 29.60
C ASP A 310 41.83 26.93 30.01
N MET A 311 42.37 25.94 30.73
CA MET A 311 43.77 25.88 31.13
C MET A 311 44.69 25.59 29.93
N THR A 312 44.26 24.73 28.99
CA THR A 312 44.99 24.48 27.74
C THR A 312 45.10 25.75 26.89
N THR A 313 44.00 26.50 26.81
CA THR A 313 43.94 27.80 26.12
C THR A 313 44.85 28.82 26.81
N LEU A 314 44.83 28.90 28.14
CA LEU A 314 45.75 29.75 28.91
C LEU A 314 47.22 29.40 28.68
N GLU A 315 47.58 28.11 28.65
CA GLU A 315 48.97 27.68 28.39
C GLU A 315 49.47 28.01 26.98
N ILE A 316 48.58 28.11 25.99
CA ILE A 316 48.91 28.58 24.63
C ILE A 316 49.04 30.10 24.63
N LEU A 317 48.03 30.82 25.13
CA LEU A 317 47.98 32.29 25.17
C LEU A 317 49.12 32.90 26.00
N ALA A 318 49.56 32.22 27.07
CA ALA A 318 50.70 32.65 27.89
C ALA A 318 52.04 32.65 27.13
N ARG A 319 52.13 31.97 25.98
CA ARG A 319 53.33 31.91 25.12
C ARG A 319 53.31 32.93 23.98
N ASP A 320 52.16 33.54 23.71
CA ASP A 320 52.03 34.57 22.67
C ASP A 320 52.63 35.91 23.14
N HIS A 321 53.47 36.52 22.29
CA HIS A 321 54.22 37.73 22.61
C HIS A 321 53.37 39.01 22.67
N ASP A 322 52.21 39.05 22.02
CA ASP A 322 51.27 40.16 22.10
C ASP A 322 50.38 40.05 23.34
N VAL A 323 49.93 38.83 23.66
CA VAL A 323 49.15 38.52 24.87
C VAL A 323 49.99 38.75 26.12
N ALA A 324 51.19 38.16 26.24
CA ALA A 324 52.04 38.27 27.44
C ALA A 324 52.50 39.72 27.72
N ARG A 325 52.62 40.53 26.66
CA ARG A 325 52.94 41.97 26.73
C ARG A 325 51.77 42.82 27.25
N LEU A 326 50.53 42.38 27.05
CA LEU A 326 49.32 43.05 27.52
C LEU A 326 48.78 42.49 28.85
N ALA A 327 49.06 41.22 29.18
CA ALA A 327 48.63 40.52 30.40
C ALA A 327 49.42 40.92 31.66
N GLN A 328 49.52 42.23 31.90
CA GLN A 328 50.30 42.83 32.98
C GLN A 328 49.39 43.33 34.11
N GLY A 329 49.56 42.76 35.30
CA GLY A 329 48.79 43.10 36.49
C GLY A 329 47.34 42.57 36.49
N ARG A 330 46.68 42.70 37.64
CA ARG A 330 45.45 41.95 37.94
C ARG A 330 44.32 42.10 36.90
N PRO A 331 43.87 43.31 36.50
CA PRO A 331 42.72 43.42 35.59
C PRO A 331 42.94 42.78 34.22
N ALA A 332 44.19 42.76 33.74
CA ALA A 332 44.54 42.16 32.45
C ALA A 332 44.60 40.62 32.53
N VAL A 333 45.15 40.07 33.62
CA VAL A 333 45.18 38.61 33.86
C VAL A 333 43.79 38.06 34.17
N GLU A 334 42.96 38.83 34.88
CA GLU A 334 41.54 38.54 35.13
C GLU A 334 40.76 38.52 33.80
N ARG A 335 40.98 39.51 32.92
CA ARG A 335 40.42 39.53 31.56
C ARG A 335 40.93 38.38 30.68
N LEU A 336 42.21 38.02 30.78
CA LEU A 336 42.79 36.89 30.05
C LEU A 336 42.08 35.59 30.45
N TRP A 337 41.89 35.37 31.75
CA TRP A 337 41.22 34.18 32.27
C TRP A 337 39.73 34.11 31.86
N GLU A 338 39.01 35.24 31.84
CA GLU A 338 37.65 35.29 31.28
C GLU A 338 37.60 34.88 29.79
N VAL A 339 38.65 35.17 29.02
CA VAL A 339 38.72 34.84 27.59
C VAL A 339 39.19 33.40 27.36
N CYS A 340 40.09 32.88 28.21
CA CYS A 340 40.45 31.46 28.23
C CYS A 340 39.25 30.57 28.59
N GLY A 341 38.35 31.04 29.46
CA GLY A 341 37.08 30.36 29.78
C GLY A 341 35.98 30.50 28.71
N LEU A 342 36.35 30.49 27.43
CA LEU A 342 35.44 30.46 26.28
C LEU A 342 35.20 29.00 25.85
N PRO A 343 33.97 28.46 25.82
CA PRO A 343 33.77 27.05 25.47
C PRO A 343 33.87 26.75 23.96
N ASP A 344 34.60 25.70 23.58
CA ASP A 344 34.66 25.18 22.21
C ASP A 344 33.52 24.23 21.89
N TYR A 345 32.33 24.79 21.70
CA TYR A 345 31.17 24.06 21.16
C TYR A 345 31.43 23.36 19.81
N ARG A 346 32.52 23.71 19.10
CA ARG A 346 32.89 23.24 17.77
C ARG A 346 33.75 21.96 17.77
N LYS A 347 34.43 21.65 18.89
CA LYS A 347 35.38 20.54 19.07
C LYS A 347 36.49 20.50 18.01
N ILE A 348 37.16 21.64 17.79
CA ILE A 348 38.28 21.80 16.86
C ILE A 348 39.63 21.59 17.55
N ALA A 349 40.75 21.77 16.82
CA ALA A 349 42.07 21.64 17.39
C ALA A 349 42.34 22.75 18.43
N PRO A 350 42.98 22.48 19.59
CA PRO A 350 43.18 23.47 20.66
C PRO A 350 43.86 24.78 20.20
N MET A 351 44.78 24.71 19.22
CA MET A 351 45.40 25.90 18.66
C MET A 351 44.38 26.81 17.93
N GLN A 352 43.48 26.24 17.13
CA GLN A 352 42.45 26.99 16.39
C GLN A 352 41.38 27.60 17.31
N HIS A 353 41.19 27.02 18.49
CA HIS A 353 40.35 27.62 19.53
C HIS A 353 41.12 28.74 20.27
N ALA A 354 42.40 28.52 20.58
CA ALA A 354 43.29 29.54 21.13
C ALA A 354 43.44 30.76 20.20
N ASP A 355 43.47 30.59 18.87
CA ASP A 355 43.48 31.71 17.90
C ASP A 355 42.27 32.64 18.08
N LEU A 356 41.08 32.08 18.34
CA LEU A 356 39.86 32.86 18.63
C LEU A 356 39.95 33.57 19.98
N ALA A 357 40.45 32.88 21.02
CA ALA A 357 40.67 33.47 22.34
C ALA A 357 41.69 34.63 22.27
N THR A 358 42.82 34.44 21.58
CA THR A 358 43.83 35.48 21.30
C THR A 358 43.19 36.67 20.58
N MET A 359 42.43 36.45 19.50
CA MET A 359 41.75 37.53 18.79
C MET A 359 40.79 38.32 19.69
N LEU A 360 40.00 37.65 20.53
CA LEU A 360 39.07 38.31 21.45
C LEU A 360 39.82 39.11 22.52
N TYR A 361 40.84 38.52 23.16
CA TYR A 361 41.65 39.19 24.17
C TYR A 361 42.37 40.42 23.61
N LEU A 362 43.02 40.29 22.45
CA LEU A 362 43.72 41.42 21.82
C LEU A 362 42.76 42.53 21.38
N ARG A 363 41.53 42.22 20.95
CA ARG A 363 40.50 43.24 20.66
C ARG A 363 40.03 43.94 21.93
N LEU A 364 39.68 43.19 22.97
CA LEU A 364 39.24 43.72 24.27
C LEU A 364 40.31 44.62 24.91
N MET A 365 41.58 44.20 24.90
CA MET A 365 42.68 44.99 25.48
C MET A 365 43.07 46.23 24.65
N ARG A 366 42.80 46.24 23.33
CA ARG A 366 43.09 47.40 22.45
C ARG A 366 41.95 48.43 22.40
N HIS A 367 40.70 48.01 22.59
CA HIS A 367 39.52 48.87 22.38
C HIS A 367 38.58 48.96 23.60
N GLY A 368 38.86 48.24 24.69
CA GLY A 368 37.99 48.12 25.87
C GLY A 368 36.75 47.25 25.65
N ARG A 369 36.20 47.24 24.44
CA ARG A 369 35.06 46.42 23.99
C ARG A 369 35.27 45.89 22.58
N LEU A 370 34.48 44.89 22.20
CA LEU A 370 34.38 44.41 20.82
C LEU A 370 33.60 45.41 19.96
N ASP A 371 34.03 45.57 18.71
CA ASP A 371 33.33 46.34 17.68
C ASP A 371 31.97 45.66 17.36
N PRO A 372 30.83 46.34 17.52
CA PRO A 372 29.51 45.79 17.24
C PRO A 372 29.31 45.38 15.78
N ASP A 373 29.86 46.12 14.82
CA ASP A 373 29.73 45.78 13.40
C ASP A 373 30.63 44.60 13.04
N TRP A 374 31.80 44.46 13.69
CA TRP A 374 32.61 43.24 13.57
C TRP A 374 31.86 42.03 14.14
N TYR A 375 31.26 42.14 15.32
CA TYR A 375 30.47 41.06 15.94
C TYR A 375 29.25 40.69 15.08
N ARG A 376 28.50 41.68 14.57
CA ARG A 376 27.39 41.48 13.62
C ARG A 376 27.84 40.66 12.40
N ARG A 377 28.95 41.04 11.75
CA ARG A 377 29.51 40.29 10.61
C ARG A 377 29.88 38.84 10.95
N GLN A 378 30.13 38.48 12.21
CA GLN A 378 30.34 37.08 12.62
C GLN A 378 29.02 36.30 12.74
N LEU A 379 27.93 36.95 13.16
CA LEU A 379 26.60 36.34 13.22
C LEU A 379 25.94 36.25 11.84
N ASP A 380 26.01 37.32 11.02
CA ASP A 380 25.41 37.36 9.68
C ASP A 380 25.97 36.25 8.77
N ALA A 381 27.25 35.91 8.92
CA ALA A 381 27.89 34.80 8.20
C ALA A 381 27.33 33.41 8.59
N LEU A 382 26.67 33.30 9.74
CA LEU A 382 26.10 32.08 10.30
C LEU A 382 24.57 32.01 10.18
N ASP A 383 23.88 33.14 9.99
CA ASP A 383 22.41 33.23 9.89
C ASP A 383 21.84 32.74 8.55
N ARG A 384 22.09 31.47 8.25
CA ARG A 384 21.60 30.80 7.04
C ARG A 384 21.07 29.41 7.37
N THR A 385 19.89 29.08 6.83
CA THR A 385 19.19 27.80 7.05
C THR A 385 19.41 26.76 5.93
N ASP A 386 20.32 27.03 5.00
CA ASP A 386 20.74 26.11 3.94
C ASP A 386 21.69 25.00 4.42
N GLY A 387 21.76 23.89 3.68
CA GLY A 387 22.62 22.75 3.98
C GLY A 387 21.90 21.58 4.66
N GLU A 388 22.69 20.65 5.19
CA GLU A 388 22.21 19.43 5.86
C GLU A 388 22.26 19.54 7.40
N ILE A 389 21.78 18.49 8.07
CA ILE A 389 21.72 18.36 9.53
C ILE A 389 23.06 18.70 10.21
N ASP A 390 24.17 18.21 9.66
CA ASP A 390 25.49 18.43 10.23
C ASP A 390 26.02 19.84 9.92
N THR A 391 25.65 20.43 8.77
CA THR A 391 25.93 21.84 8.44
C THR A 391 25.24 22.79 9.42
N LEU A 392 23.95 22.57 9.68
CA LEU A 392 23.16 23.36 10.62
C LEU A 392 23.67 23.18 12.06
N SER A 393 24.01 21.95 12.45
CA SER A 393 24.60 21.65 13.77
C SER A 393 25.94 22.37 13.97
N ALA A 394 26.80 22.41 12.95
CA ALA A 394 28.08 23.13 12.99
C ALA A 394 27.90 24.67 13.02
N ARG A 395 26.86 25.21 12.40
CA ARG A 395 26.51 26.65 12.51
C ARG A 395 25.98 26.98 13.91
N ILE A 396 25.09 26.17 14.47
CA ILE A 396 24.58 26.32 15.84
C ILE A 396 25.73 26.30 16.87
N ALA A 397 26.70 25.38 16.72
CA ALA A 397 27.89 25.34 17.56
C ALA A 397 28.68 26.68 17.53
N GLN A 398 28.87 27.27 16.35
CA GLN A 398 29.55 28.56 16.21
C GLN A 398 28.72 29.73 16.79
N VAL A 399 27.40 29.74 16.58
CA VAL A 399 26.49 30.75 17.15
C VAL A 399 26.48 30.69 18.67
N ARG A 400 26.65 29.51 19.29
CA ARG A 400 26.81 29.41 20.76
C ARG A 400 28.07 30.08 21.28
N THR A 401 29.19 29.95 20.59
CA THR A 401 30.44 30.67 20.96
C THR A 401 30.20 32.18 20.95
N TRP A 402 29.50 32.71 19.93
CA TRP A 402 29.13 34.13 19.88
C TRP A 402 28.03 34.52 20.88
N THR A 403 27.11 33.62 21.22
CA THR A 403 26.08 33.84 22.25
C THR A 403 26.72 33.93 23.64
N PHE A 404 27.73 33.12 23.92
CA PHE A 404 28.54 33.20 25.13
C PHE A 404 29.29 34.53 25.22
N VAL A 405 29.88 34.99 24.11
CA VAL A 405 30.50 36.34 23.99
C VAL A 405 29.49 37.45 24.33
N ALA A 406 28.26 37.41 23.83
CA ALA A 406 27.22 38.40 24.15
C ALA A 406 26.69 38.29 25.60
N ASN A 407 26.85 37.14 26.26
CA ASN A 407 26.50 36.95 27.67
C ASN A 407 27.57 37.50 28.64
N ARG A 408 28.74 37.97 28.16
CA ARG A 408 29.73 38.66 28.98
C ARG A 408 29.31 40.13 29.19
N PRO A 409 29.33 40.63 30.44
CA PRO A 409 28.57 41.84 30.83
C PRO A 409 29.12 43.16 30.27
N ASP A 410 30.40 43.21 29.90
CA ASP A 410 31.09 44.43 29.48
C ASP A 410 31.87 44.29 28.16
N TRP A 411 31.89 43.10 27.55
CA TRP A 411 32.64 42.82 26.30
C TRP A 411 32.01 43.49 25.06
N LEU A 412 30.70 43.76 25.07
CA LEU A 412 29.97 44.45 24.00
C LEU A 412 29.17 45.64 24.59
N PRO A 413 28.93 46.71 23.83
CA PRO A 413 27.91 47.70 24.18
C PRO A 413 26.51 47.11 23.93
N ASP A 414 25.56 47.40 24.82
CA ASP A 414 24.22 46.79 24.87
C ASP A 414 24.22 45.25 24.79
N PRO A 415 24.65 44.54 25.86
CA PRO A 415 24.64 43.09 25.88
C PRO A 415 23.24 42.47 25.71
N GLU A 416 22.17 43.17 26.12
CA GLU A 416 20.80 42.65 26.05
C GLU A 416 20.31 42.59 24.59
N HIS A 417 20.59 43.63 23.79
CA HIS A 417 20.36 43.61 22.35
C HIS A 417 21.09 42.45 21.68
N TRP A 418 22.40 42.29 21.92
CA TRP A 418 23.19 41.24 21.26
C TRP A 418 22.85 39.82 21.73
N GLN A 419 22.45 39.63 22.98
CA GLN A 419 21.88 38.36 23.45
C GLN A 419 20.56 38.03 22.75
N GLY A 420 19.72 39.04 22.47
CA GLY A 420 18.52 38.89 21.65
C GLY A 420 18.83 38.48 20.21
N VAL A 421 19.73 39.21 19.54
CA VAL A 421 20.13 38.92 18.14
C VAL A 421 20.75 37.52 18.02
N ALA A 422 21.72 37.16 18.87
CA ALA A 422 22.37 35.85 18.82
C ALA A 422 21.38 34.69 19.09
N ARG A 423 20.42 34.89 20.01
CA ARG A 423 19.36 33.91 20.30
C ARG A 423 18.40 33.72 19.13
N LEU A 424 18.01 34.79 18.44
CA LEU A 424 17.16 34.70 17.24
C LEU A 424 17.83 33.85 16.14
N VAL A 425 19.16 33.96 16.00
CA VAL A 425 19.93 33.10 15.07
C VAL A 425 20.02 31.65 15.58
N GLU A 426 20.29 31.39 16.87
CA GLU A 426 20.27 30.00 17.38
C GLU A 426 18.88 29.36 17.22
N ASP A 427 17.79 30.08 17.51
CA ASP A 427 16.42 29.58 17.37
C ASP A 427 16.06 29.28 15.91
N LYS A 428 16.33 30.22 14.99
CA LYS A 428 16.09 30.06 13.54
C LYS A 428 16.86 28.87 12.94
N LEU A 429 18.12 28.67 13.35
CA LEU A 429 18.89 27.49 12.96
C LEU A 429 18.38 26.20 13.63
N SER A 430 17.91 26.29 14.88
CA SER A 430 17.37 25.15 15.65
C SER A 430 16.06 24.62 15.08
N ASP A 431 15.20 25.50 14.57
CA ASP A 431 13.94 25.13 13.92
C ASP A 431 14.20 24.52 12.54
N ALA A 432 15.09 25.12 11.73
CA ALA A 432 15.54 24.50 10.49
C ALA A 432 16.17 23.11 10.73
N LEU A 433 16.96 22.94 11.79
CA LEU A 433 17.53 21.65 12.18
C LEU A 433 16.42 20.66 12.60
N HIS A 434 15.41 21.11 13.34
CA HIS A 434 14.25 20.29 13.69
C HIS A 434 13.48 19.83 12.44
N GLU A 435 13.23 20.71 11.48
CA GLU A 435 12.56 20.38 10.22
C GLU A 435 13.35 19.35 9.39
N ARG A 436 14.68 19.49 9.31
CA ARG A 436 15.56 18.51 8.64
C ARG A 436 15.58 17.16 9.34
N LEU A 437 15.57 17.13 10.68
CA LEU A 437 15.45 15.89 11.46
C LEU A 437 14.07 15.24 11.27
N ALA A 438 12.99 16.01 11.36
CA ALA A 438 11.63 15.51 11.20
C ALA A 438 11.38 14.96 9.79
N SER A 439 11.76 15.70 8.74
CA SER A 439 11.61 15.24 7.35
C SER A 439 12.50 14.03 6.99
N ARG A 440 13.66 13.88 7.63
CA ARG A 440 14.55 12.72 7.43
C ARG A 440 14.13 11.49 8.23
N PHE A 441 13.59 11.63 9.45
CA PHE A 441 13.37 10.51 10.38
C PHE A 441 11.89 10.22 10.72
N VAL A 442 10.95 11.06 10.28
CA VAL A 442 9.50 10.87 10.49
C VAL A 442 8.75 10.97 9.16
N ASP A 443 8.19 9.86 8.69
CA ASP A 443 7.15 9.94 7.66
C ASP A 443 5.83 10.35 8.33
N ARG A 444 5.51 11.65 8.25
CA ARG A 444 4.27 12.22 8.78
C ARG A 444 3.01 11.58 8.20
N ARG A 445 3.01 11.10 6.94
CA ARG A 445 1.84 10.46 6.33
C ARG A 445 1.59 9.09 6.94
N THR A 446 2.61 8.23 6.90
CA THR A 446 2.54 6.87 7.48
C THR A 446 2.27 6.92 8.99
N SER A 447 2.83 7.91 9.70
CA SER A 447 2.62 8.09 11.14
C SER A 447 1.18 8.51 11.49
N VAL A 448 0.61 9.50 10.79
CA VAL A 448 -0.79 9.93 11.01
C VAL A 448 -1.79 8.83 10.61
N LEU A 449 -1.55 8.14 9.49
CA LEU A 449 -2.35 6.99 9.07
C LEU A 449 -2.35 5.90 10.14
N MET A 450 -1.16 5.53 10.62
CA MET A 450 -0.99 4.58 11.72
C MET A 450 -1.68 5.04 13.01
N ARG A 451 -1.79 6.34 13.27
CA ARG A 451 -2.50 6.87 14.45
C ARG A 451 -4.02 6.68 14.31
N ARG A 452 -4.63 7.20 13.23
CA ARG A 452 -6.09 7.11 12.98
C ARG A 452 -6.59 5.66 12.96
N LEU A 453 -5.83 4.76 12.30
CA LEU A 453 -6.16 3.33 12.21
C LEU A 453 -6.09 2.60 13.57
N ARG A 454 -5.41 3.17 14.58
CA ARG A 454 -5.37 2.66 15.97
C ARG A 454 -6.41 3.33 16.88
N GLU A 455 -6.81 4.57 16.59
CA GLU A 455 -7.80 5.33 17.36
C GLU A 455 -9.23 4.77 17.22
N ASN A 456 -9.47 3.80 16.32
CA ASN A 456 -10.79 3.27 15.94
C ASN A 456 -11.77 4.35 15.43
N ALA A 457 -11.24 5.50 14.98
CA ALA A 457 -12.01 6.44 14.17
C ALA A 457 -12.61 5.71 12.97
N MET A 458 -13.83 6.08 12.57
CA MET A 458 -14.35 5.67 11.27
C MET A 458 -13.50 6.38 10.21
N LEU A 459 -12.69 5.61 9.50
CA LEU A 459 -11.95 6.09 8.34
C LEU A 459 -12.96 6.30 7.21
N GLU A 460 -13.01 7.51 6.67
CA GLU A 460 -13.97 7.84 5.62
C GLU A 460 -13.45 7.26 4.29
N ALA A 461 -14.26 6.37 3.71
CA ALA A 461 -13.98 5.73 2.44
C ALA A 461 -14.93 6.26 1.37
N GLU A 462 -14.39 7.01 0.42
CA GLU A 462 -15.11 7.51 -0.74
C GLU A 462 -14.96 6.53 -1.90
N VAL A 463 -16.02 6.34 -2.68
CA VAL A 463 -15.98 5.57 -3.93
C VAL A 463 -16.27 6.54 -5.07
N THR A 464 -15.33 6.71 -6.00
CA THR A 464 -15.50 7.62 -7.14
C THR A 464 -16.53 7.09 -8.14
N ALA A 465 -17.02 7.96 -9.03
CA ALA A 465 -17.88 7.55 -10.14
C ALA A 465 -17.21 6.57 -11.13
N ALA A 466 -15.88 6.41 -11.07
CA ALA A 466 -15.13 5.39 -11.83
C ALA A 466 -14.96 4.06 -11.08
N GLY A 467 -15.39 4.00 -9.81
CA GLY A 467 -15.26 2.84 -8.93
C GLY A 467 -13.99 2.83 -8.07
N ASP A 468 -13.14 3.87 -8.12
CA ASP A 468 -11.93 3.93 -7.29
C ASP A 468 -12.31 4.10 -5.81
N VAL A 469 -11.73 3.28 -4.95
CA VAL A 469 -11.91 3.35 -3.50
C VAL A 469 -10.76 4.16 -2.89
N LEU A 470 -11.10 5.36 -2.42
CA LEU A 470 -10.23 6.24 -1.67
C LEU A 470 -10.52 6.07 -0.18
N VAL A 471 -9.50 5.91 0.65
CA VAL A 471 -9.62 5.99 2.13
C VAL A 471 -8.80 7.18 2.57
N GLU A 472 -9.43 8.19 3.20
CA GLU A 472 -8.78 9.45 3.60
C GLU A 472 -8.03 10.14 2.42
N GLY A 473 -8.55 10.00 1.19
CA GLY A 473 -7.93 10.51 -0.04
C GLY A 473 -6.80 9.64 -0.64
N GLN A 474 -6.47 8.49 -0.04
CA GLN A 474 -5.49 7.55 -0.59
C GLN A 474 -6.17 6.40 -1.35
N HIS A 475 -5.75 6.13 -2.59
CA HIS A 475 -6.25 5.00 -3.39
C HIS A 475 -5.86 3.66 -2.76
N VAL A 476 -6.86 2.78 -2.59
CA VAL A 476 -6.69 1.44 -1.99
C VAL A 476 -7.05 0.33 -3.00
N GLY A 477 -7.90 0.62 -3.99
CA GLY A 477 -8.33 -0.35 -5.00
C GLY A 477 -9.53 0.12 -5.81
N LEU A 478 -10.17 -0.82 -6.52
CA LEU A 478 -11.33 -0.59 -7.38
C LEU A 478 -12.52 -1.44 -6.93
N LEU A 479 -13.72 -0.86 -6.87
CA LEU A 479 -15.00 -1.53 -6.61
C LEU A 479 -15.80 -1.64 -7.92
N GLN A 480 -16.08 -2.87 -8.36
CA GLN A 480 -16.92 -3.17 -9.52
C GLN A 480 -18.09 -4.07 -9.10
N GLY A 481 -19.33 -3.59 -9.25
CA GLY A 481 -20.53 -4.28 -8.80
C GLY A 481 -20.52 -4.46 -7.28
N PHE A 482 -20.27 -5.71 -6.86
CA PHE A 482 -20.11 -6.14 -5.46
C PHE A 482 -18.73 -6.77 -5.20
N ARG A 483 -17.73 -6.46 -6.04
CA ARG A 483 -16.38 -7.00 -5.94
C ARG A 483 -15.37 -5.88 -5.76
N PHE A 484 -14.59 -5.93 -4.68
CA PHE A 484 -13.44 -5.06 -4.49
C PHE A 484 -12.18 -5.71 -5.10
N THR A 485 -11.22 -4.91 -5.54
CA THR A 485 -9.91 -5.37 -6.01
C THR A 485 -8.87 -4.37 -5.55
N ALA A 486 -8.10 -4.72 -4.52
CA ALA A 486 -7.04 -3.88 -3.98
C ALA A 486 -5.92 -3.63 -5.01
N ASP A 487 -5.27 -2.45 -4.95
CA ASP A 487 -4.14 -2.12 -5.84
C ASP A 487 -2.95 -3.07 -5.59
N PRO A 488 -2.49 -3.87 -6.57
CA PRO A 488 -1.33 -4.74 -6.42
C PRO A 488 0.00 -3.99 -6.19
N LYS A 489 0.05 -2.66 -6.40
CA LYS A 489 1.22 -1.83 -6.05
C LYS A 489 1.30 -1.54 -4.55
N ALA A 490 0.20 -1.65 -3.80
CA ALA A 490 0.16 -1.49 -2.36
C ALA A 490 0.74 -2.74 -1.66
N GLY A 491 2.06 -2.89 -1.70
CA GLY A 491 2.78 -4.02 -1.09
C GLY A 491 3.23 -3.75 0.35
N GLY A 492 2.57 -4.31 1.37
CA GLY A 492 3.07 -4.25 2.75
C GLY A 492 2.12 -4.75 3.84
N PRO A 493 2.56 -4.73 5.11
CA PRO A 493 1.66 -4.93 6.25
C PRO A 493 0.65 -3.79 6.40
N GLU A 494 1.04 -2.57 6.00
CA GLU A 494 0.17 -1.38 5.96
C GLU A 494 -0.96 -1.53 4.95
N ALA A 495 -0.69 -2.06 3.76
CA ALA A 495 -1.72 -2.36 2.77
C ALA A 495 -2.76 -3.37 3.28
N LYS A 496 -2.36 -4.34 4.11
CA LYS A 496 -3.32 -5.24 4.77
C LYS A 496 -4.22 -4.51 5.78
N ALA A 497 -3.69 -3.50 6.48
CA ALA A 497 -4.47 -2.67 7.40
C ALA A 497 -5.42 -1.72 6.64
N LEU A 498 -4.94 -1.07 5.57
CA LEU A 498 -5.74 -0.25 4.66
C LEU A 498 -6.86 -1.05 4.01
N ASN A 499 -6.57 -2.25 3.46
CA ASN A 499 -7.58 -3.13 2.88
C ASN A 499 -8.62 -3.54 3.94
N ALA A 500 -8.21 -3.89 5.16
CA ALA A 500 -9.14 -4.24 6.22
C ALA A 500 -10.03 -3.05 6.66
N ALA A 501 -9.50 -1.83 6.64
CA ALA A 501 -10.27 -0.62 6.89
C ALA A 501 -11.26 -0.31 5.75
N ALA A 502 -10.79 -0.33 4.50
CA ALA A 502 -11.62 -0.13 3.31
C ALA A 502 -12.78 -1.13 3.27
N MET A 503 -12.52 -2.42 3.47
CA MET A 503 -13.56 -3.46 3.47
C MET A 503 -14.60 -3.29 4.59
N LYS A 504 -14.23 -2.66 5.72
CA LYS A 504 -15.17 -2.33 6.80
C LYS A 504 -16.07 -1.15 6.44
N ALA A 505 -15.53 -0.14 5.75
CA ALA A 505 -16.29 1.05 5.32
C ALA A 505 -17.16 0.77 4.07
N LEU A 506 -16.66 -0.04 3.13
CA LEU A 506 -17.37 -0.44 1.91
C LEU A 506 -18.68 -1.19 2.18
N ALA A 507 -18.85 -1.81 3.35
CA ALA A 507 -20.04 -2.57 3.70
C ALA A 507 -21.35 -1.77 3.55
N SER A 508 -21.37 -0.49 3.95
CA SER A 508 -22.57 0.36 3.83
C SER A 508 -22.87 0.76 2.38
N GLU A 509 -21.84 1.02 1.55
CA GLU A 509 -22.04 1.27 0.11
C GLU A 509 -22.46 -0.02 -0.63
N MET A 510 -22.01 -1.20 -0.19
CA MET A 510 -22.50 -2.48 -0.71
C MET A 510 -23.99 -2.70 -0.42
N GLU A 511 -24.48 -2.35 0.78
CA GLU A 511 -25.92 -2.39 1.10
C GLU A 511 -26.73 -1.33 0.32
N ALA A 512 -26.19 -0.14 0.12
CA ALA A 512 -26.79 0.90 -0.72
C ALA A 512 -26.83 0.51 -2.21
N ARG A 513 -25.80 -0.16 -2.73
CA ARG A 513 -25.77 -0.76 -4.07
C ARG A 513 -26.78 -1.92 -4.19
N ALA A 514 -26.86 -2.80 -3.20
CA ALA A 514 -27.83 -3.89 -3.18
C ALA A 514 -29.27 -3.36 -3.23
N SER A 515 -29.58 -2.34 -2.43
CA SER A 515 -30.88 -1.67 -2.42
C SER A 515 -31.24 -1.06 -3.78
N ARG A 516 -30.27 -0.38 -4.44
CA ARG A 516 -30.43 0.15 -5.80
C ARG A 516 -30.67 -0.95 -6.85
N VAL A 517 -29.98 -2.09 -6.75
CA VAL A 517 -30.18 -3.25 -7.64
C VAL A 517 -31.58 -3.85 -7.46
N VAL A 518 -32.07 -3.99 -6.22
CA VAL A 518 -33.41 -4.52 -5.94
C VAL A 518 -34.51 -3.65 -6.53
N LEU A 519 -34.36 -2.32 -6.46
CA LEU A 519 -35.33 -1.33 -6.96
C LEU A 519 -35.21 -1.04 -8.48
N ALA A 520 -34.13 -1.47 -9.14
CA ALA A 520 -33.91 -1.18 -10.55
C ALA A 520 -34.93 -1.90 -11.47
N GLY A 521 -35.37 -1.23 -12.54
CA GLY A 521 -36.26 -1.81 -13.56
C GLY A 521 -35.58 -2.86 -14.46
N ASP A 522 -36.37 -3.68 -15.18
CA ASP A 522 -35.84 -4.79 -15.99
C ASP A 522 -34.90 -4.34 -17.14
N GLU A 523 -35.01 -3.09 -17.61
CA GLU A 523 -34.14 -2.51 -18.65
C GLU A 523 -32.77 -2.05 -18.12
N ALA A 524 -32.56 -2.01 -16.79
CA ALA A 524 -31.26 -1.66 -16.18
C ALA A 524 -30.25 -2.82 -16.17
N PHE A 525 -30.67 -4.01 -16.61
CA PHE A 525 -29.89 -5.24 -16.60
C PHE A 525 -29.67 -5.76 -18.03
N VAL A 526 -28.43 -6.17 -18.32
CA VAL A 526 -28.03 -6.75 -19.60
C VAL A 526 -27.30 -8.07 -19.36
N LEU A 527 -27.66 -9.11 -20.12
CA LEU A 527 -26.91 -10.36 -20.19
C LEU A 527 -25.91 -10.25 -21.35
N SER A 528 -24.62 -10.17 -21.01
CA SER A 528 -23.52 -10.21 -21.97
C SER A 528 -23.22 -11.63 -22.44
N HIS A 529 -22.62 -11.78 -23.62
CA HIS A 529 -22.37 -13.09 -24.25
C HIS A 529 -21.36 -13.96 -23.47
N ASP A 530 -20.42 -13.31 -22.77
CA ASP A 530 -19.50 -13.86 -21.75
C ASP A 530 -20.19 -14.60 -20.57
N GLY A 531 -21.52 -14.51 -20.47
CA GLY A 531 -22.35 -15.12 -19.44
C GLY A 531 -22.54 -14.24 -18.20
N PHE A 532 -22.10 -12.98 -18.22
CA PHE A 532 -22.24 -12.05 -17.10
C PHE A 532 -23.55 -11.25 -17.22
N ILE A 533 -24.27 -11.15 -16.10
CA ILE A 533 -25.37 -10.20 -15.91
C ILE A 533 -24.76 -8.91 -15.38
N ARG A 534 -24.96 -7.81 -16.11
CA ARG A 534 -24.45 -6.48 -15.81
C ARG A 534 -25.60 -5.55 -15.42
N TRP A 535 -25.38 -4.73 -14.39
CA TRP A 535 -26.28 -3.69 -13.92
C TRP A 535 -25.60 -2.33 -14.17
N VAL A 536 -26.19 -1.49 -15.02
CA VAL A 536 -25.59 -0.20 -15.46
C VAL A 536 -24.14 -0.38 -15.96
N GLY A 537 -23.84 -1.51 -16.61
CA GLY A 537 -22.52 -1.89 -17.12
C GLY A 537 -21.64 -2.69 -16.13
N GLU A 538 -21.81 -2.52 -14.82
CA GLU A 538 -21.04 -3.24 -13.79
C GLU A 538 -21.48 -4.72 -13.66
N PRO A 539 -20.56 -5.69 -13.62
CA PRO A 539 -20.91 -7.12 -13.51
C PRO A 539 -21.38 -7.49 -12.10
N VAL A 540 -22.59 -8.04 -11.96
CA VAL A 540 -23.20 -8.40 -10.67
C VAL A 540 -23.45 -9.90 -10.47
N ALA A 541 -23.60 -10.67 -11.55
CA ALA A 541 -23.72 -12.13 -11.52
C ALA A 541 -23.12 -12.79 -12.77
N ARG A 542 -22.81 -14.10 -12.71
CA ARG A 542 -22.49 -14.94 -13.88
C ARG A 542 -23.50 -16.09 -13.96
N LEU A 543 -23.96 -16.45 -15.16
CA LEU A 543 -24.77 -17.63 -15.38
C LEU A 543 -23.95 -18.91 -15.15
N VAL A 544 -24.58 -19.94 -14.59
CA VAL A 544 -24.03 -21.29 -14.41
C VAL A 544 -25.06 -22.34 -14.81
N ALA A 545 -24.58 -23.51 -15.24
CA ALA A 545 -25.45 -24.58 -15.73
C ALA A 545 -26.48 -25.00 -14.66
N GLY A 546 -27.77 -24.91 -15.01
CA GLY A 546 -28.86 -25.47 -14.23
C GLY A 546 -29.24 -26.88 -14.69
N ASP A 547 -30.31 -27.44 -14.13
CA ASP A 547 -30.71 -28.82 -14.38
C ASP A 547 -31.24 -29.02 -15.82
N LYS A 548 -32.07 -28.09 -16.30
CA LYS A 548 -32.48 -27.96 -17.71
C LYS A 548 -31.73 -26.85 -18.44
N VAL A 549 -31.83 -26.83 -19.77
CA VAL A 549 -31.25 -25.76 -20.62
C VAL A 549 -32.00 -24.43 -20.46
N LEU A 550 -33.33 -24.47 -20.28
CA LEU A 550 -34.18 -23.28 -20.10
C LEU A 550 -34.28 -22.80 -18.64
N GLU A 551 -33.63 -23.51 -17.71
CA GLU A 551 -33.63 -23.22 -16.27
C GLU A 551 -32.17 -23.04 -15.78
N PRO A 552 -31.38 -22.10 -16.34
CA PRO A 552 -30.04 -21.81 -15.86
C PRO A 552 -30.10 -21.27 -14.43
N ARG A 553 -29.05 -21.55 -13.64
CA ARG A 553 -28.86 -20.95 -12.33
C ARG A 553 -27.96 -19.72 -12.48
N LEU A 554 -28.02 -18.80 -11.53
CA LEU A 554 -27.09 -17.67 -11.47
C LEU A 554 -26.16 -17.81 -10.26
N ARG A 555 -24.96 -17.23 -10.38
CA ARG A 555 -24.00 -17.10 -9.28
C ARG A 555 -23.68 -15.63 -9.11
N LEU A 556 -24.07 -15.05 -7.97
CA LEU A 556 -23.72 -13.68 -7.61
C LEU A 556 -22.19 -13.49 -7.55
N LEU A 557 -21.71 -12.35 -8.04
CA LEU A 557 -20.30 -11.96 -8.08
C LEU A 557 -19.99 -11.06 -6.88
N VAL A 558 -20.01 -11.66 -5.70
CA VAL A 558 -19.83 -10.98 -4.41
C VAL A 558 -18.72 -11.68 -3.64
N GLU A 559 -17.86 -10.89 -3.00
CA GLU A 559 -16.89 -11.39 -2.03
C GLU A 559 -17.55 -11.61 -0.65
N GLU A 560 -16.77 -11.96 0.38
CA GLU A 560 -17.25 -12.66 1.60
C GLU A 560 -18.12 -11.82 2.57
N HIS A 561 -18.67 -10.68 2.12
CA HIS A 561 -19.13 -9.60 3.02
C HIS A 561 -20.54 -9.01 2.74
N LEU A 562 -21.21 -9.30 1.61
CA LEU A 562 -22.64 -8.97 1.47
C LEU A 562 -23.46 -10.06 2.19
N THR A 563 -23.89 -9.75 3.42
CA THR A 563 -24.50 -10.74 4.32
C THR A 563 -26.02 -10.81 4.22
N GLY A 564 -26.56 -12.02 4.38
CA GLY A 564 -27.97 -12.27 4.71
C GLY A 564 -28.99 -11.58 3.78
N PRO A 565 -29.96 -10.81 4.31
CA PRO A 565 -31.15 -10.37 3.57
C PRO A 565 -30.85 -9.58 2.28
N ALA A 566 -29.86 -8.68 2.30
CA ALA A 566 -29.53 -7.86 1.13
C ALA A 566 -29.06 -8.71 -0.06
N ARG A 567 -28.28 -9.77 0.23
CA ARG A 567 -27.86 -10.75 -0.78
C ARG A 567 -29.05 -11.52 -1.33
N GLU A 568 -29.92 -12.05 -0.46
CA GLU A 568 -31.08 -12.83 -0.88
C GLU A 568 -32.05 -11.99 -1.74
N GLN A 569 -32.25 -10.71 -1.42
CA GLN A 569 -33.08 -9.81 -2.23
C GLN A 569 -32.49 -9.58 -3.63
N VAL A 570 -31.17 -9.37 -3.74
CA VAL A 570 -30.48 -9.26 -5.04
C VAL A 570 -30.54 -10.59 -5.82
N GLU A 571 -30.31 -11.73 -5.16
CA GLU A 571 -30.37 -13.06 -5.78
C GLU A 571 -31.77 -13.35 -6.35
N ASN A 572 -32.83 -13.02 -5.59
CA ASN A 572 -34.22 -13.13 -6.02
C ASN A 572 -34.55 -12.15 -7.16
N ARG A 573 -34.10 -10.89 -7.09
CA ARG A 573 -34.35 -9.87 -8.14
C ARG A 573 -33.76 -10.29 -9.48
N LEU A 574 -32.51 -10.77 -9.49
CA LEU A 574 -31.83 -11.23 -10.70
C LEU A 574 -32.40 -12.57 -11.20
N THR A 575 -32.84 -13.46 -10.32
CA THR A 575 -33.51 -14.71 -10.71
C THR A 575 -34.85 -14.43 -11.40
N LEU A 576 -35.65 -13.49 -10.86
CA LEU A 576 -36.89 -13.05 -11.48
C LEU A 576 -36.64 -12.38 -12.84
N TRP A 577 -35.66 -11.49 -12.94
CA TRP A 577 -35.26 -10.87 -14.21
C TRP A 577 -34.85 -11.91 -15.25
N LEU A 578 -34.00 -12.87 -14.88
CA LEU A 578 -33.52 -13.93 -15.78
C LEU A 578 -34.67 -14.80 -16.28
N LYS A 579 -35.62 -15.16 -15.39
CA LYS A 579 -36.83 -15.91 -15.76
C LYS A 579 -37.72 -15.11 -16.72
N ASN A 580 -37.92 -13.81 -16.47
CA ASN A 580 -38.67 -12.93 -17.35
C ASN A 580 -37.98 -12.83 -18.74
N HIS A 581 -36.67 -12.64 -18.77
CA HIS A 581 -35.87 -12.51 -20.00
C HIS A 581 -35.92 -13.79 -20.85
N ILE A 582 -35.74 -14.97 -20.24
CA ILE A 582 -35.88 -16.26 -20.92
C ILE A 582 -37.31 -16.45 -21.44
N THR A 583 -38.34 -16.11 -20.67
CA THR A 583 -39.74 -16.23 -21.10
C THR A 583 -40.07 -15.26 -22.25
N LYS A 584 -39.54 -14.03 -22.22
CA LYS A 584 -39.69 -12.98 -23.25
C LYS A 584 -39.10 -13.38 -24.62
N LEU A 585 -38.00 -14.16 -24.64
CA LEU A 585 -37.31 -14.56 -25.87
C LEU A 585 -37.54 -16.03 -26.29
N LEU A 586 -37.70 -16.94 -25.33
CA LEU A 586 -37.77 -18.39 -25.52
C LEU A 586 -39.07 -19.02 -25.00
N GLY A 587 -40.07 -18.24 -24.60
CA GLY A 587 -41.41 -18.73 -24.22
C GLY A 587 -42.03 -19.79 -25.16
N PRO A 588 -41.90 -19.69 -26.50
CA PRO A 588 -42.36 -20.74 -27.41
C PRO A 588 -41.68 -22.11 -27.22
N LEU A 589 -40.50 -22.20 -26.59
CA LEU A 589 -39.89 -23.48 -26.17
C LEU A 589 -40.54 -24.04 -24.91
N GLN A 590 -40.83 -23.19 -23.92
CA GLN A 590 -41.51 -23.61 -22.68
C GLN A 590 -42.90 -24.22 -23.01
N VAL A 591 -43.64 -23.57 -23.92
CA VAL A 591 -44.92 -24.07 -24.44
C VAL A 591 -44.79 -25.42 -25.17
N LEU A 592 -43.67 -25.67 -25.86
CA LEU A 592 -43.38 -26.96 -26.53
C LEU A 592 -42.86 -28.04 -25.57
N GLU A 593 -42.19 -27.67 -24.47
CA GLU A 593 -41.76 -28.60 -23.41
C GLU A 593 -42.97 -29.09 -22.60
N GLU A 594 -43.86 -28.17 -22.22
CA GLU A 594 -45.09 -28.50 -21.50
C GLU A 594 -46.07 -29.27 -22.40
N ALA A 595 -46.39 -28.73 -23.59
CA ALA A 595 -47.23 -29.33 -24.63
C ALA A 595 -48.50 -30.05 -24.10
N THR A 596 -49.18 -29.44 -23.11
CA THR A 596 -50.31 -30.03 -22.38
C THR A 596 -51.54 -30.30 -23.24
N SER A 597 -51.70 -29.58 -24.36
CA SER A 597 -52.75 -29.78 -25.35
C SER A 597 -52.46 -30.89 -26.37
N LEU A 598 -51.30 -31.55 -26.31
CA LEU A 598 -50.92 -32.62 -27.24
C LEU A 598 -50.84 -33.98 -26.53
N THR A 599 -51.17 -35.04 -27.26
CA THR A 599 -51.12 -36.43 -26.79
C THR A 599 -50.26 -37.30 -27.70
N GLY A 600 -49.74 -38.41 -27.16
CA GLY A 600 -49.02 -39.43 -27.93
C GLY A 600 -47.83 -38.88 -28.73
N ILE A 601 -47.74 -39.27 -30.00
CA ILE A 601 -46.63 -38.95 -30.91
C ILE A 601 -46.44 -37.43 -31.08
N ALA A 602 -47.53 -36.66 -31.14
CA ALA A 602 -47.46 -35.21 -31.28
C ALA A 602 -46.74 -34.54 -30.11
N ARG A 603 -47.00 -35.00 -28.87
CA ARG A 603 -46.30 -34.50 -27.67
C ARG A 603 -44.83 -34.92 -27.64
N GLY A 604 -44.52 -36.13 -28.08
CA GLY A 604 -43.13 -36.59 -28.22
C GLY A 604 -42.31 -35.73 -29.18
N ILE A 605 -42.89 -35.35 -30.32
CA ILE A 605 -42.26 -34.44 -31.30
C ILE A 605 -42.10 -33.02 -30.72
N ALA A 606 -43.09 -32.51 -29.97
CA ALA A 606 -42.99 -31.21 -29.31
C ALA A 606 -41.85 -31.17 -28.29
N PHE A 607 -41.75 -32.20 -27.44
CA PHE A 607 -40.69 -32.34 -26.44
C PHE A 607 -39.30 -32.44 -27.08
N GLN A 608 -39.12 -33.31 -28.08
CA GLN A 608 -37.85 -33.40 -28.84
C GLN A 608 -37.48 -32.07 -29.53
N ALA A 609 -38.47 -31.28 -29.96
CA ALA A 609 -38.23 -29.97 -30.54
C ALA A 609 -37.85 -28.91 -29.49
N ALA A 610 -38.36 -29.00 -28.26
CA ALA A 610 -37.94 -28.17 -27.13
C ALA A 610 -36.50 -28.49 -26.71
N GLU A 611 -36.14 -29.78 -26.54
CA GLU A 611 -34.77 -30.23 -26.29
C GLU A 611 -33.80 -29.82 -27.41
N ALA A 612 -34.28 -29.79 -28.66
CA ALA A 612 -33.55 -29.31 -29.82
C ALA A 612 -33.55 -27.77 -29.96
N LEU A 613 -33.95 -27.02 -28.93
CA LEU A 613 -34.02 -25.55 -28.88
C LEU A 613 -34.77 -24.92 -30.06
N GLY A 614 -35.81 -25.60 -30.55
CA GLY A 614 -36.69 -25.15 -31.63
C GLY A 614 -36.19 -25.44 -33.04
N VAL A 615 -35.14 -26.27 -33.18
CA VAL A 615 -34.56 -26.71 -34.47
C VAL A 615 -34.28 -28.22 -34.44
N LEU A 616 -35.29 -29.02 -34.79
CA LEU A 616 -35.23 -30.47 -34.81
C LEU A 616 -34.99 -30.99 -36.24
N GLU A 617 -33.96 -31.81 -36.45
CA GLU A 617 -33.72 -32.44 -37.75
C GLU A 617 -34.83 -33.45 -38.07
N ARG A 618 -35.49 -33.29 -39.22
CA ARG A 618 -36.61 -34.15 -39.66
C ARG A 618 -36.21 -35.62 -39.82
N ALA A 619 -34.93 -35.89 -40.07
CA ALA A 619 -34.38 -37.23 -40.15
C ALA A 619 -34.43 -38.00 -38.82
N LYS A 620 -34.40 -37.30 -37.67
CA LYS A 620 -34.44 -37.93 -36.33
C LYS A 620 -35.84 -38.43 -35.96
N VAL A 621 -36.88 -37.71 -36.37
CA VAL A 621 -38.31 -38.07 -36.17
C VAL A 621 -38.95 -38.65 -37.44
N GLY A 622 -38.16 -39.39 -38.23
CA GLY A 622 -38.55 -39.82 -39.58
C GLY A 622 -39.74 -40.79 -39.63
N GLU A 623 -39.88 -41.68 -38.64
CA GLU A 623 -40.98 -42.65 -38.56
C GLU A 623 -42.18 -42.09 -37.76
N GLU A 624 -41.94 -41.30 -36.71
CA GLU A 624 -43.01 -40.54 -36.04
C GLU A 624 -43.72 -39.61 -37.03
N MET A 625 -42.99 -38.91 -37.90
CA MET A 625 -43.59 -38.01 -38.90
C MET A 625 -44.40 -38.71 -40.00
N LYS A 626 -44.20 -40.03 -40.22
CA LYS A 626 -45.06 -40.83 -41.13
C LYS A 626 -46.35 -41.27 -40.44
N THR A 627 -46.27 -41.60 -39.15
CA THR A 627 -47.36 -42.15 -38.35
C THR A 627 -48.22 -41.07 -37.66
N LEU A 628 -47.68 -39.86 -37.49
CA LEU A 628 -48.39 -38.68 -36.98
C LEU A 628 -49.59 -38.34 -37.89
N ASP A 629 -50.77 -38.30 -37.28
CA ASP A 629 -52.06 -37.98 -37.90
C ASP A 629 -52.22 -36.49 -38.25
N GLN A 630 -53.37 -36.12 -38.81
CA GLN A 630 -53.63 -34.73 -39.20
C GLN A 630 -53.95 -33.81 -38.02
N GLU A 631 -54.48 -34.35 -36.91
CA GLU A 631 -54.82 -33.60 -35.69
C GLU A 631 -53.56 -33.21 -34.91
N GLY A 632 -52.64 -34.15 -34.68
CA GLY A 632 -51.33 -33.88 -34.11
C GLY A 632 -50.49 -32.92 -34.95
N ARG A 633 -50.58 -33.00 -36.29
CA ARG A 633 -49.99 -31.98 -37.19
C ARG A 633 -50.68 -30.61 -37.08
N ALA A 634 -51.97 -30.54 -36.76
CA ALA A 634 -52.67 -29.27 -36.57
C ALA A 634 -52.24 -28.63 -35.24
N GLY A 635 -52.27 -29.40 -34.14
CA GLY A 635 -51.82 -28.93 -32.82
C GLY A 635 -50.36 -28.46 -32.82
N LEU A 636 -49.43 -29.19 -33.45
CA LEU A 636 -48.04 -28.74 -33.59
C LEU A 636 -47.90 -27.40 -34.35
N ARG A 637 -48.73 -27.14 -35.37
CA ARG A 637 -48.76 -25.82 -36.05
C ARG A 637 -49.35 -24.73 -35.17
N GLN A 638 -50.33 -25.06 -34.33
CA GLN A 638 -50.91 -24.14 -33.36
C GLN A 638 -49.89 -23.73 -32.28
N LEU A 639 -48.98 -24.63 -31.90
CA LEU A 639 -47.79 -24.30 -31.10
C LEU A 639 -46.64 -23.64 -31.91
N GLY A 640 -46.93 -23.13 -33.11
CA GLY A 640 -46.00 -22.34 -33.93
C GLY A 640 -45.00 -23.14 -34.77
N MET A 641 -45.04 -24.48 -34.75
CA MET A 641 -44.08 -25.32 -35.49
C MET A 641 -44.37 -25.36 -36.99
N ARG A 642 -43.30 -25.33 -37.80
CA ARG A 642 -43.31 -25.53 -39.25
C ARG A 642 -42.56 -26.80 -39.63
N PHE A 643 -43.09 -27.49 -40.65
CA PHE A 643 -42.57 -28.76 -41.15
C PHE A 643 -41.84 -28.54 -42.47
N GLY A 644 -40.52 -28.31 -42.41
CA GLY A 644 -39.67 -28.17 -43.58
C GLY A 644 -39.36 -29.50 -44.27
N ALA A 645 -38.58 -29.44 -45.35
CA ALA A 645 -37.95 -30.59 -45.97
C ALA A 645 -36.91 -31.26 -45.06
N PHE A 646 -36.09 -30.46 -44.36
CA PHE A 646 -34.96 -30.96 -43.58
C PHE A 646 -35.12 -30.81 -42.07
N HIS A 647 -35.88 -29.82 -41.59
CA HIS A 647 -36.10 -29.55 -40.16
C HIS A 647 -37.57 -29.33 -39.81
N LEU A 648 -37.92 -29.63 -38.56
CA LEU A 648 -39.07 -29.09 -37.85
C LEU A 648 -38.57 -27.91 -37.02
N TYR A 649 -39.17 -26.73 -37.18
CA TYR A 649 -38.66 -25.50 -36.56
C TYR A 649 -39.75 -24.50 -36.20
N VAL A 650 -39.46 -23.58 -35.28
CA VAL A 650 -40.37 -22.48 -34.89
C VAL A 650 -39.85 -21.16 -35.46
N PRO A 651 -40.52 -20.53 -36.45
CA PRO A 651 -40.02 -19.31 -37.09
C PRO A 651 -39.79 -18.14 -36.14
N ALA A 652 -40.64 -17.99 -35.10
CA ALA A 652 -40.49 -16.93 -34.10
C ALA A 652 -39.16 -17.00 -33.34
N LEU A 653 -38.62 -18.22 -33.16
CA LEU A 653 -37.37 -18.48 -32.45
C LEU A 653 -36.13 -18.32 -33.32
N LEU A 654 -36.25 -18.24 -34.65
CA LEU A 654 -35.12 -17.98 -35.57
C LEU A 654 -34.74 -16.49 -35.67
N LYS A 655 -35.39 -15.61 -34.90
CA LYS A 655 -34.98 -14.20 -34.75
C LYS A 655 -33.62 -14.10 -34.02
N PRO A 656 -32.81 -13.05 -34.28
CA PRO A 656 -31.51 -12.86 -33.66
C PRO A 656 -31.43 -13.05 -32.14
N ALA A 657 -32.19 -12.29 -31.35
CA ALA A 657 -32.09 -12.34 -29.89
C ALA A 657 -32.47 -13.72 -29.29
N PRO A 658 -33.59 -14.37 -29.70
CA PRO A 658 -33.86 -15.77 -29.33
C PRO A 658 -32.77 -16.77 -29.74
N ARG A 659 -32.06 -16.56 -30.87
CA ARG A 659 -30.94 -17.44 -31.26
C ARG A 659 -29.66 -17.20 -30.48
N ALA A 660 -29.32 -15.95 -30.17
CA ALA A 660 -28.18 -15.62 -29.31
C ALA A 660 -28.35 -16.25 -27.91
N LEU A 661 -29.52 -16.09 -27.28
CA LEU A 661 -29.81 -16.70 -25.98
C LEU A 661 -29.84 -18.24 -26.06
N ALA A 662 -30.43 -18.84 -27.11
CA ALA A 662 -30.44 -20.29 -27.28
C ALA A 662 -29.02 -20.88 -27.46
N ALA A 663 -28.15 -20.19 -28.22
CA ALA A 663 -26.74 -20.58 -28.38
C ALA A 663 -25.98 -20.50 -27.06
N GLN A 664 -26.14 -19.40 -26.30
CA GLN A 664 -25.50 -19.20 -25.01
C GLN A 664 -25.93 -20.24 -23.97
N LEU A 665 -27.23 -20.52 -23.85
CA LEU A 665 -27.75 -21.56 -22.95
C LEU A 665 -27.32 -22.98 -23.37
N TRP A 666 -27.18 -23.24 -24.67
CA TRP A 666 -26.63 -24.51 -25.15
C TRP A 666 -25.17 -24.70 -24.74
N ALA A 667 -24.30 -23.70 -25.00
CA ALA A 667 -22.88 -23.74 -24.66
C ALA A 667 -22.68 -23.88 -23.14
N LEU A 668 -23.43 -23.11 -22.34
CA LEU A 668 -23.44 -23.16 -20.88
C LEU A 668 -23.71 -24.57 -20.33
N LYS A 669 -24.49 -25.39 -21.03
CA LYS A 669 -24.84 -26.77 -20.63
C LYS A 669 -23.87 -27.84 -21.13
N HIS A 670 -23.09 -27.59 -22.19
CA HIS A 670 -22.32 -28.63 -22.89
C HIS A 670 -20.80 -28.58 -22.70
N ASP A 671 -20.21 -27.40 -22.43
CA ASP A 671 -18.79 -27.26 -21.99
C ASP A 671 -18.53 -25.95 -21.21
N GLY A 672 -19.43 -24.97 -21.28
CA GLY A 672 -19.31 -23.68 -20.59
C GLY A 672 -19.08 -22.49 -21.54
N PRO A 673 -19.13 -21.25 -21.03
CA PRO A 673 -19.03 -20.02 -21.83
C PRO A 673 -17.63 -19.71 -22.37
N GLU A 674 -16.61 -20.51 -22.03
CA GLU A 674 -15.23 -20.36 -22.51
C GLU A 674 -14.95 -21.25 -23.75
N GLN A 675 -15.99 -21.86 -24.34
CA GLN A 675 -15.91 -22.61 -25.59
C GLN A 675 -15.77 -21.65 -26.79
N GLY A 676 -14.61 -21.72 -27.47
CA GLY A 676 -14.24 -20.83 -28.57
C GLY A 676 -15.27 -20.79 -29.71
N GLY A 677 -15.51 -19.57 -30.23
CA GLY A 677 -16.46 -19.32 -31.33
C GLY A 677 -17.90 -19.01 -30.89
N LEU A 678 -18.22 -19.00 -29.59
CA LEU A 678 -19.55 -18.59 -29.11
C LEU A 678 -19.86 -17.14 -29.49
N ASP A 679 -18.96 -16.20 -29.18
CA ASP A 679 -19.13 -14.77 -29.49
C ASP A 679 -19.18 -14.52 -30.99
N ASP A 680 -18.29 -15.17 -31.77
CA ASP A 680 -18.29 -15.09 -33.24
C ASP A 680 -19.64 -15.51 -33.83
N ILE A 681 -20.22 -16.61 -33.32
CA ILE A 681 -21.49 -17.14 -33.81
C ILE A 681 -22.68 -16.32 -33.32
N ALA A 682 -22.64 -15.79 -32.10
CA ALA A 682 -23.65 -14.85 -31.61
C ALA A 682 -23.67 -13.57 -32.45
N HIS A 683 -22.50 -13.00 -32.76
CA HIS A 683 -22.34 -11.82 -33.61
C HIS A 683 -22.71 -12.09 -35.08
N LEU A 684 -22.32 -13.24 -35.64
CA LEU A 684 -22.71 -13.63 -37.00
C LEU A 684 -24.22 -13.89 -37.11
N ALA A 685 -24.85 -14.48 -36.08
CA ALA A 685 -26.30 -14.63 -36.02
C ALA A 685 -27.03 -13.29 -35.85
N SER A 686 -26.46 -12.34 -35.08
CA SER A 686 -27.03 -10.99 -34.93
C SER A 686 -26.93 -10.17 -36.22
N SER A 687 -25.89 -10.38 -37.02
CA SER A 687 -25.70 -9.74 -38.34
C SER A 687 -26.74 -10.14 -39.41
N GLY A 688 -27.63 -11.10 -39.11
CA GLY A 688 -28.72 -11.51 -40.00
C GLY A 688 -28.31 -12.32 -41.24
N ARG A 689 -27.00 -12.59 -41.43
CA ARG A 689 -26.43 -13.31 -42.58
C ARG A 689 -27.12 -14.67 -42.81
N THR A 690 -27.39 -14.97 -44.08
CA THR A 690 -28.10 -16.18 -44.53
C THR A 690 -27.20 -17.42 -44.56
N SER A 691 -25.93 -17.25 -44.91
CA SER A 691 -24.86 -18.23 -44.71
C SER A 691 -23.50 -17.58 -44.47
N PHE A 692 -22.57 -18.34 -43.88
CA PHE A 692 -21.17 -17.95 -43.67
C PHE A 692 -20.27 -19.22 -43.60
N PRO A 693 -18.94 -19.12 -43.74
CA PRO A 693 -18.04 -20.28 -43.62
C PRO A 693 -18.16 -20.97 -42.25
N ALA A 694 -18.19 -22.31 -42.21
CA ALA A 694 -18.26 -23.07 -40.98
C ALA A 694 -16.85 -23.34 -40.42
N ASN A 695 -16.60 -22.93 -39.17
CA ASN A 695 -15.42 -23.39 -38.45
C ASN A 695 -15.60 -24.87 -38.06
N LYS A 696 -14.57 -25.68 -38.29
CA LYS A 696 -14.53 -27.12 -38.02
C LYS A 696 -14.26 -27.45 -36.55
N ASP A 697 -13.67 -26.50 -35.82
CA ASP A 697 -13.39 -26.63 -34.38
C ASP A 697 -14.66 -26.41 -33.52
N VAL A 698 -15.69 -25.78 -34.09
CA VAL A 698 -16.95 -25.50 -33.40
C VAL A 698 -17.89 -26.72 -33.45
N PRO A 699 -18.47 -27.15 -32.30
CA PRO A 699 -19.47 -28.20 -32.27
C PRO A 699 -20.70 -27.88 -33.16
N LYS A 700 -21.09 -28.84 -34.01
CA LYS A 700 -22.31 -28.73 -34.85
C LYS A 700 -23.60 -28.50 -34.04
N GLY A 701 -23.59 -28.84 -32.74
CA GLY A 701 -24.66 -28.53 -31.80
C GLY A 701 -24.86 -27.03 -31.55
N LEU A 702 -23.77 -26.26 -31.46
CA LEU A 702 -23.81 -24.80 -31.26
C LEU A 702 -24.38 -24.08 -32.48
N TYR A 703 -23.94 -24.45 -33.69
CA TYR A 703 -24.54 -23.95 -34.93
C TYR A 703 -26.05 -24.19 -34.99
N ARG A 704 -26.51 -25.40 -34.64
CA ARG A 704 -27.94 -25.74 -34.58
C ARG A 704 -28.68 -24.91 -33.53
N ALA A 705 -28.09 -24.70 -32.35
CA ALA A 705 -28.66 -23.83 -31.31
C ALA A 705 -28.78 -22.37 -31.80
N ALA A 706 -27.79 -21.87 -32.52
CA ALA A 706 -27.82 -20.56 -33.19
C ALA A 706 -28.76 -20.48 -34.42
N GLY A 707 -29.41 -21.58 -34.84
CA GLY A 707 -30.37 -21.59 -35.95
C GLY A 707 -29.78 -21.86 -37.33
N TYR A 708 -28.56 -22.38 -37.38
CA TYR A 708 -27.82 -22.72 -38.60
C TYR A 708 -27.55 -24.23 -38.69
N ARG A 709 -27.48 -24.77 -39.91
CA ARG A 709 -26.97 -26.12 -40.18
C ARG A 709 -25.66 -26.03 -40.95
N VAL A 710 -24.67 -26.81 -40.53
CA VAL A 710 -23.42 -26.99 -41.29
C VAL A 710 -23.71 -27.85 -42.52
N CYS A 711 -23.47 -27.28 -43.69
CA CYS A 711 -23.70 -27.85 -45.01
C CYS A 711 -22.41 -27.73 -45.84
N GLY A 712 -21.58 -28.77 -45.80
CA GLY A 712 -20.23 -28.72 -46.36
C GLY A 712 -19.34 -27.76 -45.57
N GLU A 713 -18.72 -26.82 -46.28
CA GLU A 713 -17.81 -25.79 -45.74
C GLU A 713 -18.54 -24.54 -45.21
N ARG A 714 -19.88 -24.49 -45.25
CA ARG A 714 -20.68 -23.33 -44.80
C ARG A 714 -21.72 -23.69 -43.75
N ALA A 715 -21.99 -22.76 -42.84
CA ALA A 715 -23.18 -22.75 -42.00
C ALA A 715 -24.29 -21.96 -42.70
N VAL A 716 -25.49 -22.54 -42.86
CA VAL A 716 -26.64 -21.91 -43.54
C VAL A 716 -27.85 -21.89 -42.61
N ARG A 717 -28.57 -20.76 -42.57
CA ARG A 717 -29.70 -20.57 -41.65
C ARG A 717 -30.87 -21.50 -42.01
N VAL A 718 -31.58 -22.02 -41.01
CA VAL A 718 -32.57 -23.09 -41.22
C VAL A 718 -33.75 -22.66 -42.11
N ASP A 719 -34.31 -21.46 -41.91
CA ASP A 719 -35.39 -20.92 -42.77
C ASP A 719 -34.94 -20.64 -44.22
N ILE A 720 -33.64 -20.48 -44.45
CA ILE A 720 -33.04 -20.31 -45.78
C ILE A 720 -32.93 -21.67 -46.47
N LEU A 721 -32.51 -22.72 -45.75
CA LEU A 721 -32.47 -24.09 -46.27
C LEU A 721 -33.86 -24.63 -46.60
N GLU A 722 -34.88 -24.35 -45.77
CA GLU A 722 -36.25 -24.80 -46.08
C GLU A 722 -36.85 -24.02 -47.25
N ARG A 723 -36.61 -22.70 -47.36
CA ARG A 723 -37.02 -21.92 -48.54
C ARG A 723 -36.31 -22.37 -49.82
N LEU A 724 -35.03 -22.73 -49.73
CA LEU A 724 -34.29 -23.34 -50.85
C LEU A 724 -34.94 -24.67 -51.26
N ALA A 725 -35.31 -25.52 -50.30
CA ALA A 725 -36.00 -26.78 -50.58
C ALA A 725 -37.38 -26.57 -51.23
N ASP A 726 -38.11 -25.52 -50.84
CA ASP A 726 -39.41 -25.17 -51.41
C ASP A 726 -39.31 -24.49 -52.80
N LEU A 727 -38.16 -23.93 -53.19
CA LEU A 727 -37.84 -23.57 -54.58
C LEU A 727 -37.46 -24.81 -55.43
N ILE A 728 -36.67 -25.73 -54.85
CA ILE A 728 -36.18 -26.92 -55.56
C ILE A 728 -37.28 -27.97 -55.77
N ARG A 729 -38.19 -28.16 -54.80
CA ARG A 729 -39.22 -29.23 -54.86
C ARG A 729 -40.16 -29.09 -56.06
N PRO A 730 -40.71 -27.91 -56.42
CA PRO A 730 -41.50 -27.74 -57.63
C PRO A 730 -40.69 -27.98 -58.92
N ALA A 731 -39.45 -27.49 -58.98
CA ALA A 731 -38.58 -27.66 -60.14
C ALA A 731 -38.28 -29.15 -60.44
N ILE A 732 -38.06 -29.96 -59.40
CA ILE A 732 -37.87 -31.42 -59.50
C ILE A 732 -39.18 -32.17 -59.78
N ALA A 733 -40.31 -31.70 -59.23
CA ALA A 733 -41.61 -32.35 -59.42
C ALA A 733 -42.23 -32.07 -60.81
N TYR A 734 -41.86 -30.96 -61.45
CA TYR A 734 -42.36 -30.60 -62.76
C TYR A 734 -41.90 -31.58 -63.84
N ARG A 735 -42.87 -32.19 -64.52
CA ARG A 735 -42.66 -33.06 -65.68
C ARG A 735 -43.30 -32.43 -66.93
N PRO A 736 -42.51 -32.06 -67.96
CA PRO A 736 -43.01 -31.50 -69.21
C PRO A 736 -44.13 -32.33 -69.83
N GLY A 737 -45.18 -31.67 -70.31
CA GLY A 737 -46.35 -32.32 -70.93
C GLY A 737 -47.29 -33.09 -69.97
N VAL A 738 -46.91 -33.25 -68.69
CA VAL A 738 -47.72 -33.97 -67.68
C VAL A 738 -48.17 -33.03 -66.55
N THR A 739 -47.39 -32.00 -66.24
CA THR A 739 -47.70 -31.02 -65.19
C THR A 739 -48.35 -29.79 -65.81
N LEU A 740 -49.55 -29.42 -65.36
CA LEU A 740 -50.26 -28.23 -65.84
C LEU A 740 -49.62 -26.95 -65.27
N GLY A 741 -49.31 -26.00 -66.13
CA GLY A 741 -48.71 -24.70 -65.78
C GLY A 741 -47.42 -24.41 -66.55
N GLN A 742 -46.82 -23.25 -66.29
CA GLN A 742 -45.48 -22.92 -66.78
C GLN A 742 -44.41 -23.68 -65.96
N PRO A 743 -43.24 -24.02 -66.56
CA PRO A 743 -42.15 -24.65 -65.83
C PRO A 743 -41.62 -23.76 -64.70
N PRO A 744 -41.51 -24.25 -63.45
CA PRO A 744 -40.85 -23.53 -62.37
C PRO A 744 -39.40 -23.17 -62.74
N ALA A 745 -38.94 -21.99 -62.32
CA ALA A 745 -37.61 -21.49 -62.65
C ALA A 745 -36.51 -22.49 -62.22
N GLY A 746 -35.69 -22.93 -63.19
CA GLY A 746 -34.65 -23.94 -62.97
C GLY A 746 -35.10 -25.40 -63.12
N ALA A 747 -36.34 -25.69 -63.55
CA ALA A 747 -36.76 -27.06 -63.84
C ALA A 747 -35.93 -27.71 -64.98
N ALA A 748 -35.56 -28.97 -64.82
CA ALA A 748 -34.87 -29.79 -65.82
C ALA A 748 -35.53 -31.17 -65.94
N ASP A 749 -35.30 -31.88 -67.05
CA ASP A 749 -35.90 -33.19 -67.27
C ASP A 749 -35.40 -34.27 -66.29
N GLN A 750 -36.26 -35.29 -66.11
CA GLN A 750 -36.01 -36.51 -65.33
C GLN A 750 -35.67 -36.24 -63.85
N ASP A 751 -36.60 -35.57 -63.15
CA ASP A 751 -36.54 -35.33 -61.70
C ASP A 751 -35.28 -34.55 -61.26
N GLY A 752 -34.93 -33.49 -62.00
CA GLY A 752 -33.75 -32.65 -61.76
C GLY A 752 -34.01 -31.15 -61.89
N PHE A 753 -33.01 -30.36 -61.50
CA PHE A 753 -33.05 -28.89 -61.58
C PHE A 753 -31.67 -28.29 -61.92
N VAL A 754 -31.65 -27.03 -62.32
CA VAL A 754 -30.44 -26.21 -62.48
C VAL A 754 -30.44 -25.11 -61.42
N ALA A 755 -29.27 -24.78 -60.88
CA ALA A 755 -29.12 -23.70 -59.91
C ALA A 755 -29.51 -22.34 -60.54
N THR A 756 -30.48 -21.63 -59.95
CA THR A 756 -30.92 -20.31 -60.43
C THR A 756 -30.31 -19.18 -59.60
N GLY A 757 -30.24 -17.98 -60.18
CA GLY A 757 -29.81 -16.77 -59.45
C GLY A 757 -30.65 -16.48 -58.20
N ALA A 758 -31.94 -16.87 -58.20
CA ALA A 758 -32.80 -16.77 -57.01
C ALA A 758 -32.36 -17.74 -55.89
N MET A 759 -31.90 -18.95 -56.23
CA MET A 759 -31.42 -19.93 -55.26
C MET A 759 -30.06 -19.53 -54.66
N THR A 760 -29.12 -19.04 -55.47
CA THR A 760 -27.80 -18.60 -54.98
C THR A 760 -27.90 -17.31 -54.16
N SER A 761 -28.71 -16.34 -54.62
CA SER A 761 -29.00 -15.09 -53.90
C SER A 761 -29.65 -15.35 -52.53
N LEU A 762 -30.66 -16.23 -52.47
CA LEU A 762 -31.33 -16.62 -51.22
C LEU A 762 -30.35 -17.17 -50.16
N VAL A 763 -29.34 -17.94 -50.58
CA VAL A 763 -28.35 -18.55 -49.68
C VAL A 763 -27.16 -17.62 -49.40
N GLY A 764 -26.92 -16.62 -50.24
CA GLY A 764 -25.78 -15.70 -50.11
C GLY A 764 -24.44 -16.30 -50.55
N CYS A 765 -24.45 -17.28 -51.46
CA CYS A 765 -23.23 -17.85 -52.06
C CYS A 765 -23.51 -18.48 -53.43
N ALA A 766 -22.48 -18.60 -54.26
CA ALA A 766 -22.53 -19.19 -55.60
C ALA A 766 -21.33 -20.12 -55.84
N GLY A 767 -21.27 -20.77 -57.01
CA GLY A 767 -20.18 -21.65 -57.38
C GLY A 767 -20.03 -22.86 -56.44
N GLU A 768 -18.78 -23.24 -56.16
CA GLU A 768 -18.45 -24.46 -55.41
C GLU A 768 -18.99 -24.45 -53.96
N ASP A 769 -19.11 -23.29 -53.34
CA ASP A 769 -19.75 -23.12 -52.02
C ASP A 769 -21.23 -23.56 -52.04
N PHE A 770 -21.97 -23.14 -53.08
CA PHE A 770 -23.37 -23.51 -53.27
C PHE A 770 -23.51 -24.99 -53.68
N ALA A 771 -22.61 -25.49 -54.52
CA ALA A 771 -22.51 -26.92 -54.86
C ALA A 771 -22.25 -27.79 -53.62
N SER A 772 -21.39 -27.33 -52.71
CA SER A 772 -21.08 -28.01 -51.44
C SER A 772 -22.31 -28.12 -50.53
N ILE A 773 -23.13 -27.06 -50.48
CA ILE A 773 -24.41 -27.09 -49.77
C ILE A 773 -25.38 -28.09 -50.41
N LEU A 774 -25.56 -28.06 -51.74
CA LEU A 774 -26.46 -29.01 -52.43
C LEU A 774 -26.04 -30.48 -52.24
N ARG A 775 -24.74 -30.78 -52.30
CA ARG A 775 -24.21 -32.12 -51.97
C ARG A 775 -24.51 -32.51 -50.52
N SER A 776 -24.35 -31.59 -49.57
CA SER A 776 -24.69 -31.82 -48.15
C SER A 776 -26.20 -31.97 -47.87
N LEU A 777 -27.06 -31.57 -48.81
CA LEU A 777 -28.50 -31.80 -48.77
C LEU A 777 -28.95 -33.10 -49.49
N GLY A 778 -28.03 -33.83 -50.12
CA GLY A 778 -28.30 -35.12 -50.79
C GLY A 778 -28.57 -35.03 -52.29
N TYR A 779 -28.20 -33.91 -52.94
CA TYR A 779 -28.22 -33.78 -54.40
C TYR A 779 -26.86 -34.12 -55.01
N VAL A 780 -26.86 -34.67 -56.22
CA VAL A 780 -25.65 -34.92 -57.02
C VAL A 780 -25.80 -34.22 -58.36
N SER A 781 -24.73 -33.59 -58.84
CA SER A 781 -24.71 -32.93 -60.15
C SER A 781 -24.24 -33.85 -61.28
N VAL A 782 -24.75 -33.58 -62.48
CA VAL A 782 -24.32 -34.20 -63.74
C VAL A 782 -24.21 -33.09 -64.79
N LYS A 783 -23.03 -32.92 -65.38
CA LYS A 783 -22.81 -32.01 -66.50
C LYS A 783 -23.23 -32.67 -67.81
N ARG A 784 -23.97 -31.95 -68.66
CA ARG A 784 -24.38 -32.42 -69.99
C ARG A 784 -24.65 -31.26 -70.94
N ALA A 785 -24.59 -31.52 -72.24
CA ALA A 785 -25.02 -30.56 -73.26
C ALA A 785 -26.55 -30.54 -73.39
N GLY A 786 -27.11 -29.37 -73.71
CA GLY A 786 -28.53 -29.14 -73.95
C GLY A 786 -29.09 -28.02 -73.06
N PRO A 787 -30.06 -27.22 -73.53
CA PRO A 787 -30.60 -26.11 -72.76
C PRO A 787 -31.41 -26.58 -71.54
N ALA A 788 -31.43 -25.78 -70.48
CA ALA A 788 -32.44 -25.93 -69.44
C ALA A 788 -33.83 -25.60 -70.01
N ILE A 789 -34.88 -26.26 -69.51
CA ILE A 789 -36.25 -26.14 -70.04
C ILE A 789 -36.80 -24.71 -69.93
N THR A 790 -36.19 -23.88 -69.08
CA THR A 790 -36.56 -22.49 -68.81
C THR A 790 -35.72 -21.44 -69.56
N VAL A 791 -34.97 -21.81 -70.61
CA VAL A 791 -34.30 -20.84 -71.50
C VAL A 791 -35.22 -20.47 -72.68
N PRO A 792 -35.69 -19.22 -72.81
CA PRO A 792 -36.50 -18.81 -73.95
C PRO A 792 -35.64 -18.65 -75.22
N LEU A 793 -36.12 -19.15 -76.36
CA LEU A 793 -35.55 -18.80 -77.67
C LEU A 793 -35.97 -17.37 -78.05
N ALA A 794 -35.08 -16.62 -78.69
CA ALA A 794 -35.27 -15.20 -78.96
C ALA A 794 -35.55 -14.89 -80.44
N ALA A 795 -36.38 -13.86 -80.68
CA ALA A 795 -36.46 -13.10 -81.93
C ALA A 795 -37.07 -11.69 -81.65
N THR A 796 -36.51 -10.65 -82.26
CA THR A 796 -36.96 -9.23 -82.27
C THR A 796 -37.51 -8.85 -83.66
N PRO A 797 -38.17 -7.69 -83.93
CA PRO A 797 -37.89 -6.29 -83.49
C PRO A 797 -39.16 -5.63 -82.84
N GLU A 798 -39.46 -4.32 -82.78
CA GLU A 798 -38.88 -3.06 -83.33
C GLU A 798 -39.29 -1.81 -82.51
N PRO A 799 -38.57 -0.66 -82.54
CA PRO A 799 -38.91 0.58 -81.80
C PRO A 799 -39.32 1.80 -82.69
N ILE A 800 -39.28 3.03 -82.13
CA ILE A 800 -39.70 4.37 -82.68
C ILE A 800 -41.22 4.62 -82.41
N VAL A 801 -41.73 5.76 -81.89
CA VAL A 801 -41.55 7.24 -82.07
C VAL A 801 -41.54 7.94 -80.68
N ALA A 802 -40.52 8.68 -80.23
CA ALA A 802 -40.09 10.09 -80.46
C ALA A 802 -40.70 11.19 -79.54
N ALA A 803 -39.93 12.25 -79.24
CA ALA A 803 -40.26 13.43 -78.38
C ALA A 803 -40.59 14.71 -79.22
N PRO A 804 -40.90 15.91 -78.65
CA PRO A 804 -39.98 16.84 -77.94
C PRO A 804 -40.46 17.23 -76.51
N ALA A 805 -39.73 17.85 -75.56
CA ALA A 805 -38.82 19.02 -75.49
C ALA A 805 -39.54 20.41 -75.37
N THR A 806 -39.10 21.41 -74.57
CA THR A 806 -37.99 21.48 -73.56
C THR A 806 -38.52 21.97 -72.17
N GLU A 807 -38.28 23.10 -71.46
CA GLU A 807 -37.37 24.31 -71.40
C GLU A 807 -37.69 25.02 -70.02
N VAL A 808 -36.94 25.88 -69.30
CA VAL A 808 -35.50 26.24 -69.06
C VAL A 808 -35.42 27.26 -67.87
N GLU A 809 -34.28 27.36 -67.12
CA GLU A 809 -33.91 28.40 -66.08
C GLU A 809 -34.79 28.55 -64.79
N ALA A 810 -34.40 29.20 -63.68
CA ALA A 810 -33.11 29.42 -62.97
C ALA A 810 -33.37 29.96 -61.52
N ALA A 811 -32.35 29.99 -60.64
CA ALA A 811 -32.42 30.55 -59.26
C ALA A 811 -32.10 32.07 -59.20
N PRO A 812 -32.29 32.79 -58.07
CA PRO A 812 -31.29 32.76 -56.98
C PRO A 812 -31.86 32.92 -55.54
N GLU A 813 -30.97 33.30 -54.61
CA GLU A 813 -31.06 33.35 -53.15
C GLU A 813 -31.86 34.54 -52.56
N GLY A 814 -32.13 34.52 -51.25
CA GLY A 814 -32.60 35.67 -50.47
C GLY A 814 -33.04 35.32 -49.05
N GLU A 815 -32.43 35.93 -48.03
CA GLU A 815 -32.80 35.77 -46.60
C GLU A 815 -33.96 36.71 -46.20
N GLY A 816 -34.69 36.38 -45.12
CA GLY A 816 -35.68 37.28 -44.54
C GLY A 816 -36.48 36.69 -43.37
N GLU A 817 -36.41 37.33 -42.21
CA GLU A 817 -37.34 37.12 -41.08
C GLU A 817 -38.72 37.76 -41.39
N VAL A 818 -39.81 37.26 -40.80
CA VAL A 818 -40.59 37.92 -39.71
C VAL A 818 -41.77 37.04 -39.27
N ALA A 819 -42.42 37.39 -38.15
CA ALA A 819 -43.53 36.66 -37.53
C ALA A 819 -44.88 37.40 -37.61
N ALA A 820 -45.99 36.63 -37.58
CA ALA A 820 -47.37 36.94 -37.12
C ALA A 820 -48.25 35.72 -37.52
N GLU A 821 -49.16 35.08 -36.78
CA GLU A 821 -50.03 35.32 -35.58
C GLU A 821 -51.53 35.23 -35.98
N THR A 822 -52.42 34.79 -35.07
CA THR A 822 -53.92 34.68 -35.16
C THR A 822 -54.50 33.51 -35.99
N VAL A 823 -55.71 32.94 -35.81
CA VAL A 823 -56.64 32.59 -34.67
C VAL A 823 -57.88 31.89 -35.32
N VAL A 824 -58.76 31.04 -34.76
CA VAL A 824 -59.06 30.43 -33.42
C VAL A 824 -58.75 28.89 -33.47
N ALA A 825 -59.26 27.88 -32.72
CA ALA A 825 -60.30 27.64 -31.69
C ALA A 825 -59.83 26.44 -30.78
N GLU A 826 -60.50 25.89 -29.77
CA GLU A 826 -61.82 26.09 -29.12
C GLU A 826 -61.72 25.78 -27.59
N SER A 827 -62.68 25.07 -26.94
CA SER A 827 -62.64 24.71 -25.49
C SER A 827 -63.49 23.42 -25.21
N PRO A 828 -63.82 22.92 -23.97
CA PRO A 828 -63.89 23.51 -22.61
C PRO A 828 -62.88 22.87 -21.60
N ASP A 829 -62.84 23.14 -20.27
CA ASP A 829 -63.78 23.80 -19.34
C ASP A 829 -63.09 24.40 -18.07
N ALA A 830 -63.81 25.27 -17.33
CA ALA A 830 -63.76 25.71 -15.91
C ALA A 830 -62.53 25.43 -14.97
N LEU A 831 -62.12 26.28 -13.99
CA LEU A 831 -62.61 27.57 -13.43
C LEU A 831 -61.53 28.23 -12.50
N ASP A 832 -61.53 29.57 -12.40
CA ASP A 832 -61.15 30.52 -11.29
C ASP A 832 -60.26 30.08 -10.08
N ALA A 833 -59.37 30.89 -9.47
CA ALA A 833 -58.78 32.24 -9.69
C ALA A 833 -57.52 32.37 -8.73
N GLU A 834 -56.84 33.49 -8.37
CA GLU A 834 -56.95 34.95 -8.58
C GLU A 834 -55.54 35.63 -8.48
N ALA A 835 -55.39 36.85 -7.91
CA ALA A 835 -54.15 37.68 -7.80
C ALA A 835 -54.18 38.53 -6.47
N PRO A 836 -53.37 39.61 -6.19
CA PRO A 836 -52.29 40.27 -6.97
C PRO A 836 -51.03 40.87 -6.22
N SER A 837 -50.02 41.26 -7.01
CA SER A 837 -49.15 42.49 -7.02
C SER A 837 -48.42 43.17 -5.81
N GLU A 838 -47.33 43.89 -6.20
CA GLU A 838 -46.62 45.07 -5.59
C GLU A 838 -45.36 44.86 -4.69
N ALA A 839 -44.32 45.74 -4.65
CA ALA A 839 -43.72 46.69 -5.62
C ALA A 839 -42.41 47.38 -5.08
N SER A 840 -41.42 47.71 -5.96
CA SER A 840 -40.43 48.85 -5.89
C SER A 840 -39.46 49.00 -4.67
N ALA A 841 -38.39 49.83 -4.60
CA ALA A 841 -37.52 50.70 -5.45
C ALA A 841 -36.31 51.21 -4.57
N SER A 842 -35.22 51.91 -4.98
CA SER A 842 -34.44 52.15 -6.24
C SER A 842 -33.07 52.84 -5.90
N GLU A 843 -32.10 52.85 -6.84
CA GLU A 843 -30.88 53.72 -6.95
C GLU A 843 -29.84 53.81 -5.79
N GLY A 844 -28.57 54.22 -5.97
CA GLY A 844 -27.71 54.67 -7.11
C GLY A 844 -26.20 54.44 -6.73
N GLU A 845 -25.13 55.03 -7.29
CA GLU A 845 -24.86 55.97 -8.41
C GLU A 845 -23.33 55.86 -8.79
N ALA A 846 -22.79 56.62 -9.76
CA ALA A 846 -21.39 56.57 -10.29
C ALA A 846 -20.98 57.92 -10.97
N PRO A 847 -19.73 58.20 -11.45
CA PRO A 847 -18.50 57.39 -11.63
C PRO A 847 -17.30 57.99 -10.82
N GLU A 848 -15.98 58.08 -11.16
CA GLU A 848 -15.06 57.82 -12.32
C GLU A 848 -13.61 57.66 -11.73
N ALA A 849 -12.41 57.50 -12.36
CA ALA A 849 -11.79 57.50 -13.71
C ALA A 849 -10.38 56.80 -13.60
N THR A 850 -9.41 56.66 -14.55
CA THR A 850 -9.23 56.95 -16.00
C THR A 850 -8.07 56.09 -16.59
N LEU A 851 -8.04 55.87 -17.91
CA LEU A 851 -6.88 55.50 -18.78
C LEU A 851 -6.15 54.13 -18.61
N SER A 852 -5.36 53.77 -19.63
CA SER A 852 -4.92 52.41 -20.00
C SER A 852 -3.58 52.43 -20.74
N GLU A 853 -2.75 51.38 -20.60
CA GLU A 853 -2.04 50.68 -21.71
C GLU A 853 -1.06 49.58 -21.22
N THR A 854 -0.92 48.52 -22.01
CA THR A 854 0.22 47.57 -22.03
C THR A 854 1.11 47.94 -23.22
N PRO A 855 2.46 47.82 -23.19
CA PRO A 855 3.06 46.47 -23.29
C PRO A 855 4.51 46.26 -22.76
N ASP A 856 4.96 45.02 -22.93
CA ASP A 856 6.32 44.57 -23.29
C ASP A 856 7.47 44.49 -22.26
N ALA A 857 8.53 43.79 -22.69
CA ALA A 857 9.67 43.34 -21.92
C ALA A 857 10.97 44.14 -22.20
N PRO A 858 12.00 44.05 -21.34
CA PRO A 858 13.36 44.51 -21.64
C PRO A 858 14.17 43.45 -22.40
N VAL A 859 14.88 43.87 -23.45
CA VAL A 859 15.77 43.03 -24.27
C VAL A 859 17.25 43.20 -23.85
N LEU A 860 18.09 42.20 -24.16
CA LEU A 860 19.54 42.14 -23.91
C LEU A 860 20.36 43.11 -24.79
N THR A 861 21.59 43.47 -24.34
CA THR A 861 22.85 43.74 -25.11
C THR A 861 23.87 44.50 -24.22
N GLU A 862 25.20 44.40 -24.31
CA GLU A 862 26.11 43.38 -24.90
C GLU A 862 27.57 43.53 -24.37
N ALA A 863 28.51 42.71 -24.86
CA ALA A 863 29.98 42.64 -24.59
C ALA A 863 30.42 41.96 -23.26
N GLU A 864 31.49 41.13 -23.20
CA GLU A 864 32.65 40.95 -24.10
C GLU A 864 33.02 39.48 -24.46
N ILE A 865 33.42 39.27 -25.72
CA ILE A 865 34.63 38.55 -26.24
C ILE A 865 34.90 37.06 -25.88
N ALA A 866 34.82 36.21 -26.93
CA ALA A 866 35.62 35.01 -27.29
C ALA A 866 35.89 33.88 -26.23
N ALA A 867 35.89 32.58 -26.55
CA ALA A 867 36.43 31.93 -27.75
C ALA A 867 35.92 30.47 -27.93
N ALA A 868 35.92 29.99 -29.17
CA ALA A 868 35.88 28.55 -29.50
C ALA A 868 37.32 28.04 -29.83
N PRO A 869 37.57 26.73 -29.96
CA PRO A 869 37.15 26.02 -31.17
C PRO A 869 36.50 24.65 -30.92
N GLY A 870 35.83 24.13 -31.95
CA GLY A 870 35.53 22.70 -32.10
C GLY A 870 36.33 22.12 -33.26
N GLU A 871 36.17 20.82 -33.51
CA GLU A 871 36.72 20.16 -34.70
C GLU A 871 35.75 19.08 -35.21
N ALA A 872 35.77 18.80 -36.51
CA ALA A 872 34.81 17.92 -37.18
C ALA A 872 35.52 16.95 -38.12
N ILE A 873 34.95 15.75 -38.32
CA ILE A 873 35.37 14.79 -39.34
C ILE A 873 34.13 14.34 -40.13
N ALA A 874 34.29 14.18 -41.44
CA ALA A 874 33.21 14.04 -42.41
C ALA A 874 32.97 12.58 -42.88
N ALA A 875 32.05 12.42 -43.84
CA ALA A 875 31.49 11.15 -44.29
C ALA A 875 32.29 10.43 -45.41
N THR A 876 32.14 9.10 -45.44
CA THR A 876 31.83 8.27 -46.62
C THR A 876 30.94 7.10 -46.14
N ALA A 877 29.86 6.62 -46.79
CA ALA A 877 29.38 6.57 -48.19
C ALA A 877 29.68 5.25 -48.92
N GLU A 878 28.76 4.88 -49.83
CA GLU A 878 28.63 3.62 -50.60
C GLU A 878 28.05 2.40 -49.82
N GLY A 879 27.03 1.69 -50.33
CA GLY A 879 26.25 1.96 -51.56
C GLY A 879 25.05 1.02 -51.83
N GLU A 880 24.43 1.25 -52.99
CA GLU A 880 23.40 0.45 -53.70
C GLU A 880 21.91 0.45 -53.22
N GLN A 881 21.11 1.32 -53.89
CA GLN A 881 19.91 1.00 -54.72
C GLN A 881 18.68 0.26 -54.09
N SER A 882 17.42 0.46 -54.52
CA SER A 882 16.69 1.47 -55.34
C SER A 882 15.19 1.07 -55.35
N ASP A 883 14.16 1.86 -55.74
CA ASP A 883 13.87 3.32 -55.72
C ASP A 883 12.35 3.47 -56.09
N MET A 884 11.81 4.70 -56.16
CA MET A 884 10.56 5.12 -56.83
C MET A 884 9.17 4.78 -56.21
N SER A 885 8.70 5.72 -55.38
CA SER A 885 7.48 6.54 -55.58
C SER A 885 6.06 5.94 -55.76
N GLU A 886 5.20 6.26 -54.77
CA GLU A 886 3.78 6.68 -54.89
C GLU A 886 3.59 7.95 -55.79
N PRO A 887 2.38 8.50 -56.11
CA PRO A 887 1.08 8.36 -55.39
C PRO A 887 -0.23 8.34 -56.24
N ALA A 888 -1.37 8.45 -55.52
CA ALA A 888 -2.60 9.20 -55.87
C ALA A 888 -3.62 8.60 -56.88
N PRO A 889 -4.88 9.12 -56.93
CA PRO A 889 -5.74 9.63 -55.84
C PRO A 889 -7.20 9.09 -55.94
N ALA A 890 -8.14 9.70 -55.19
CA ALA A 890 -9.58 9.64 -55.47
C ALA A 890 -10.24 11.00 -55.19
N GLU A 891 -10.97 11.56 -56.17
CA GLU A 891 -11.88 12.70 -55.99
C GLU A 891 -12.88 12.77 -57.17
N ALA A 892 -13.95 13.57 -57.08
CA ALA A 892 -15.02 13.60 -58.09
C ALA A 892 -15.71 14.97 -58.26
N ALA A 893 -15.65 15.53 -59.46
CA ALA A 893 -16.50 16.60 -60.00
C ALA A 893 -16.37 16.62 -61.55
N ALA A 894 -17.22 17.36 -62.28
CA ALA A 894 -17.24 17.32 -63.76
C ALA A 894 -17.57 18.66 -64.42
N SER A 895 -17.00 18.92 -65.60
CA SER A 895 -17.59 19.76 -66.66
C SER A 895 -16.94 19.54 -68.04
N GLU A 896 -17.79 19.17 -69.01
CA GLU A 896 -17.79 19.53 -70.46
C GLU A 896 -16.50 19.61 -71.30
N ALA A 897 -16.37 18.64 -72.23
CA ALA A 897 -16.41 18.78 -73.72
C ALA A 897 -15.40 19.70 -74.49
N PRO A 898 -15.20 19.53 -75.84
CA PRO A 898 -15.88 18.61 -76.76
C PRO A 898 -14.99 17.75 -77.72
N ALA A 899 -15.63 16.68 -78.24
CA ALA A 899 -15.50 16.06 -79.58
C ALA A 899 -14.13 15.81 -80.27
N SER A 900 -13.85 14.53 -80.58
CA SER A 900 -13.56 14.08 -81.96
C SER A 900 -13.60 12.55 -82.15
N ALA A 901 -13.91 12.12 -83.39
CA ALA A 901 -13.74 10.78 -84.00
C ALA A 901 -14.53 9.57 -83.45
N ALA A 902 -14.89 8.68 -84.40
CA ALA A 902 -15.67 7.45 -84.21
C ALA A 902 -14.79 6.19 -84.50
N PRO A 903 -15.23 4.96 -84.18
CA PRO A 903 -14.35 3.79 -84.07
C PRO A 903 -14.22 2.97 -85.36
N ALA A 904 -13.38 1.93 -85.30
CA ALA A 904 -13.39 0.79 -86.22
C ALA A 904 -13.59 -0.52 -85.41
N GLU A 905 -14.58 -1.32 -85.80
CA GLU A 905 -14.83 -2.67 -85.28
C GLU A 905 -14.07 -3.72 -86.12
N GLU A 906 -13.70 -4.85 -85.52
CA GLU A 906 -13.67 -6.18 -86.18
C GLU A 906 -13.60 -7.31 -85.11
N PRO A 907 -13.91 -8.59 -85.42
CA PRO A 907 -15.19 -9.12 -84.93
C PRO A 907 -15.11 -10.36 -84.02
N ALA A 908 -16.27 -10.75 -83.47
CA ALA A 908 -16.43 -11.86 -82.53
C ALA A 908 -16.21 -13.26 -83.14
N LYS A 909 -15.86 -14.23 -82.29
CA LYS A 909 -15.80 -15.67 -82.60
C LYS A 909 -17.01 -16.42 -82.02
N PRO A 910 -17.47 -17.51 -82.65
CA PRO A 910 -18.66 -18.25 -82.22
C PRO A 910 -18.46 -18.98 -80.89
N ALA A 911 -19.55 -19.13 -80.13
CA ALA A 911 -19.56 -19.78 -78.82
C ALA A 911 -19.55 -21.32 -78.92
N GLU A 912 -18.82 -21.97 -78.00
CA GLU A 912 -18.92 -23.41 -77.74
C GLU A 912 -20.23 -23.74 -76.99
N PRO A 913 -20.78 -24.96 -77.11
CA PRO A 913 -22.05 -25.32 -76.48
C PRO A 913 -21.93 -25.40 -74.95
N GLU A 914 -22.70 -24.56 -74.24
CA GLU A 914 -22.72 -24.53 -72.77
C GLU A 914 -23.11 -25.90 -72.16
N LEU A 915 -22.20 -26.47 -71.38
CA LEU A 915 -22.44 -27.67 -70.58
C LEU A 915 -23.16 -27.29 -69.27
N ILE A 916 -24.49 -27.38 -69.26
CA ILE A 916 -25.27 -27.11 -68.05
C ILE A 916 -25.00 -28.16 -66.97
N GLU A 917 -24.95 -27.70 -65.72
CA GLU A 917 -24.88 -28.58 -64.55
C GLU A 917 -26.29 -28.84 -64.00
N VAL A 918 -26.74 -30.10 -64.08
CA VAL A 918 -28.07 -30.51 -63.64
C VAL A 918 -27.97 -31.33 -62.35
N TRP A 919 -28.65 -30.85 -61.32
CA TRP A 919 -28.70 -31.42 -59.99
C TRP A 919 -29.91 -32.35 -59.84
N ARG A 920 -29.69 -33.56 -59.31
CA ARG A 920 -30.74 -34.57 -59.09
C ARG A 920 -30.66 -35.14 -57.67
N PRO A 921 -31.78 -35.54 -57.04
CA PRO A 921 -31.75 -36.23 -55.75
C PRO A 921 -31.01 -37.57 -55.88
N HIS A 922 -30.18 -37.91 -54.89
CA HIS A 922 -29.45 -39.18 -54.89
C HIS A 922 -30.39 -40.37 -54.60
N ARG A 923 -31.05 -40.89 -55.64
CA ARG A 923 -31.83 -42.14 -55.56
C ARG A 923 -30.88 -43.33 -55.38
N HIS A 924 -30.98 -44.02 -54.25
CA HIS A 924 -30.53 -45.41 -54.16
C HIS A 924 -31.32 -46.28 -55.14
N GLN A 925 -30.67 -46.70 -56.22
CA GLN A 925 -31.24 -47.58 -57.24
C GLN A 925 -31.03 -49.05 -56.79
N GLY A 926 -32.12 -49.74 -56.45
CA GLY A 926 -32.05 -51.05 -55.79
C GLY A 926 -32.10 -52.26 -56.75
N GLY A 927 -31.14 -53.18 -56.60
CA GLY A 927 -31.13 -54.53 -57.18
C GLY A 927 -29.76 -55.19 -57.00
N ARG A 928 -29.60 -56.49 -56.69
CA ARG A 928 -30.58 -57.60 -56.56
C ARG A 928 -30.43 -58.36 -55.22
N ARG A 929 -31.51 -59.08 -54.87
CA ARG A 929 -31.60 -60.19 -53.88
C ARG A 929 -31.07 -61.52 -54.48
N PRO A 930 -31.05 -62.66 -53.75
CA PRO A 930 -30.71 -62.90 -52.33
C PRO A 930 -29.86 -64.20 -52.15
N GLU A 931 -29.57 -64.59 -50.90
CA GLU A 931 -29.84 -65.98 -50.44
C GLU A 931 -30.21 -66.01 -48.95
N GLN A 932 -30.75 -67.12 -48.43
CA GLN A 932 -31.36 -67.20 -47.09
C GLN A 932 -30.56 -68.09 -46.12
N GLY A 933 -30.37 -67.62 -44.87
CA GLY A 933 -29.50 -68.28 -43.85
C GLY A 933 -30.17 -68.68 -42.52
N ALA A 934 -31.50 -68.56 -42.39
CA ALA A 934 -32.34 -69.02 -41.27
C ALA A 934 -32.11 -68.39 -39.85
N ARG A 935 -33.10 -68.65 -38.97
CA ARG A 935 -33.21 -68.25 -37.54
C ARG A 935 -33.39 -66.73 -37.29
N GLY A 936 -34.35 -66.27 -36.47
CA GLY A 936 -35.48 -66.96 -35.84
C GLY A 936 -36.29 -66.01 -34.93
N ARG A 937 -37.63 -66.04 -34.99
CA ARG A 937 -38.51 -65.24 -34.13
C ARG A 937 -38.88 -65.99 -32.84
N ARG A 938 -38.68 -65.36 -31.68
CA ARG A 938 -39.56 -65.28 -30.47
C ARG A 938 -38.79 -64.47 -29.40
N GLN A 939 -39.32 -63.48 -28.68
CA GLN A 939 -40.63 -63.20 -28.06
C GLN A 939 -40.65 -63.54 -26.54
N ASP A 940 -40.92 -62.50 -25.75
CA ASP A 940 -41.44 -62.44 -24.37
C ASP A 940 -40.90 -63.39 -23.28
N ARG A 941 -40.19 -62.82 -22.27
CA ARG A 941 -40.56 -62.87 -20.82
C ARG A 941 -39.54 -62.23 -19.87
N ARG A 942 -40.05 -61.33 -19.00
CA ARG A 942 -39.87 -61.42 -17.53
C ARG A 942 -41.08 -62.27 -17.00
N PRO A 943 -41.10 -62.83 -15.77
CA PRO A 943 -40.16 -62.69 -14.64
C PRO A 943 -39.68 -64.06 -14.08
N GLY A 944 -39.08 -64.06 -12.87
CA GLY A 944 -38.75 -65.26 -12.06
C GLY A 944 -37.25 -65.55 -12.04
N GLN A 945 -36.45 -65.23 -11.01
CA GLN A 945 -36.52 -65.56 -9.58
C GLN A 945 -35.97 -66.97 -9.24
N GLN A 946 -34.66 -67.06 -9.00
CA GLN A 946 -34.06 -67.69 -7.83
C GLN A 946 -32.58 -67.27 -7.69
N GLY A 947 -32.01 -67.40 -6.51
CA GLY A 947 -30.76 -66.71 -6.14
C GLY A 947 -29.47 -67.44 -6.55
N ALA A 948 -28.40 -66.67 -6.75
CA ALA A 948 -27.04 -67.16 -6.82
C ALA A 948 -26.17 -66.36 -5.84
N ALA A 949 -25.46 -67.05 -4.95
CA ALA A 949 -24.39 -66.47 -4.14
C ALA A 949 -23.05 -66.68 -4.86
N ALA A 950 -22.14 -65.71 -4.73
CA ALA A 950 -20.75 -65.72 -5.20
C ALA A 950 -20.52 -65.96 -6.71
N PRO A 951 -19.72 -65.09 -7.32
CA PRO A 951 -18.40 -65.56 -7.70
C PRO A 951 -17.29 -64.85 -6.91
N ALA A 952 -16.46 -65.64 -6.23
CA ALA A 952 -15.07 -65.26 -5.99
C ALA A 952 -14.29 -65.42 -7.32
N GLY A 953 -13.15 -64.78 -7.54
CA GLY A 953 -12.38 -63.94 -6.61
C GLY A 953 -10.88 -64.22 -6.71
N GLU A 954 -10.36 -64.21 -7.93
CA GLU A 954 -8.97 -64.49 -8.30
C GLU A 954 -8.55 -63.48 -9.39
N ALA A 955 -7.29 -63.02 -9.49
CA ALA A 955 -6.13 -63.17 -8.61
C ALA A 955 -5.24 -61.92 -8.76
N GLY A 956 -4.29 -61.63 -7.87
CA GLY A 956 -3.91 -62.31 -6.62
C GLY A 956 -2.86 -61.49 -5.88
N GLY A 957 -2.56 -61.83 -4.62
CA GLY A 957 -1.63 -61.06 -3.79
C GLY A 957 -0.71 -61.90 -2.92
N GLY A 958 0.48 -61.35 -2.65
CA GLY A 958 1.50 -61.93 -1.77
C GLY A 958 2.54 -62.82 -2.49
N PRO A 959 3.62 -63.23 -1.79
CA PRO A 959 3.86 -63.08 -0.34
C PRO A 959 5.16 -62.32 0.03
N ARG A 960 5.46 -62.27 1.34
CA ARG A 960 6.81 -62.11 1.94
C ARG A 960 7.46 -63.53 2.06
N PRO A 961 8.74 -63.74 2.47
CA PRO A 961 9.70 -62.84 3.13
C PRO A 961 11.19 -62.95 2.64
N GLU A 962 12.14 -62.42 3.43
CA GLU A 962 13.58 -62.80 3.49
C GLU A 962 14.46 -62.55 2.24
N GLY A 963 15.80 -62.59 2.31
CA GLY A 963 16.70 -62.67 3.48
C GLY A 963 18.19 -62.96 3.14
N GLY A 964 18.96 -61.95 2.74
CA GLY A 964 20.41 -62.08 2.42
C GLY A 964 20.71 -62.53 0.97
N GLN A 965 21.97 -62.66 0.52
CA GLN A 965 23.25 -62.32 1.17
C GLN A 965 24.43 -62.20 0.15
N ARG A 966 25.33 -61.23 0.37
CA ARG A 966 26.77 -61.20 -0.05
C ARG A 966 27.15 -61.02 -1.55
N PRO A 967 28.43 -60.68 -1.89
CA PRO A 967 28.79 -59.82 -3.05
C PRO A 967 29.91 -60.39 -3.97
N ASN A 968 30.46 -59.58 -4.91
CA ASN A 968 31.89 -59.11 -4.91
C ASN A 968 32.47 -58.65 -6.29
N ARG A 969 33.10 -57.45 -6.31
CA ARG A 969 34.26 -56.95 -7.13
C ARG A 969 34.34 -56.93 -8.69
N ASN A 970 35.12 -55.93 -9.12
CA ASN A 970 35.85 -55.69 -10.40
C ASN A 970 34.98 -55.37 -11.65
N ARG A 971 35.21 -54.32 -12.47
CA ARG A 971 36.37 -53.47 -12.86
C ARG A 971 37.28 -54.05 -13.95
N TRP A 972 37.10 -53.60 -15.20
CA TRP A 972 38.12 -53.32 -16.26
C TRP A 972 37.53 -52.32 -17.28
N ARG A 973 38.30 -51.92 -18.30
CA ARG A 973 38.71 -50.53 -18.63
C ARG A 973 38.97 -50.37 -20.15
N GLU A 974 39.28 -49.14 -20.59
CA GLU A 974 39.84 -48.73 -21.92
C GLU A 974 38.80 -48.36 -23.01
N GLY A 975 39.05 -47.40 -23.93
CA GLY A 975 40.11 -46.37 -23.95
C GLY A 975 40.27 -45.54 -25.26
N GLY A 976 40.70 -44.26 -25.14
CA GLY A 976 41.32 -43.43 -26.19
C GLY A 976 40.41 -42.62 -27.16
N TRP A 977 40.91 -41.61 -27.93
CA TRP A 977 41.92 -40.56 -27.69
C TRP A 977 41.92 -39.44 -28.79
N ASN A 978 42.79 -38.42 -28.66
CA ASN A 978 43.04 -37.24 -29.56
C ASN A 978 41.97 -36.11 -29.62
N GLY A 979 42.33 -34.81 -29.73
CA GLY A 979 43.68 -34.20 -29.63
C GLY A 979 43.78 -32.68 -29.98
N GLN A 980 45.01 -32.14 -29.89
CA GLN A 980 45.56 -30.85 -30.42
C GLN A 980 45.58 -29.54 -29.55
N ARG A 981 46.78 -28.91 -29.53
CA ARG A 981 47.19 -27.58 -29.01
C ARG A 981 48.67 -27.33 -29.43
N PRO A 982 49.09 -26.14 -29.90
CA PRO A 982 50.29 -25.44 -29.33
C PRO A 982 50.21 -23.87 -29.42
N THR A 983 50.51 -23.00 -28.42
CA THR A 983 51.72 -22.63 -27.62
C THR A 983 52.68 -21.58 -28.21
N ALA A 984 52.77 -20.39 -27.58
CA ALA A 984 53.94 -19.48 -27.35
C ALA A 984 53.40 -18.06 -26.99
N GLY A 985 54.02 -17.20 -26.17
CA GLY A 985 55.18 -17.31 -25.26
C GLY A 985 55.44 -15.95 -24.57
N GLY A 986 56.06 -15.91 -23.37
CA GLY A 986 56.34 -14.66 -22.64
C GLY A 986 57.00 -14.87 -21.27
N GLN A 987 57.78 -13.90 -20.78
CA GLN A 987 58.64 -13.99 -19.59
C GLN A 987 58.35 -12.89 -18.54
N ALA A 988 58.91 -13.04 -17.33
CA ALA A 988 58.83 -12.06 -16.23
C ALA A 988 59.85 -10.91 -16.41
N PRO A 989 59.84 -9.91 -15.50
CA PRO A 989 60.86 -9.92 -14.45
C PRO A 989 60.34 -9.55 -13.03
N ALA A 990 61.25 -9.56 -12.06
CA ALA A 990 61.07 -9.13 -10.66
C ALA A 990 61.46 -7.63 -10.49
N ALA A 991 61.45 -6.97 -9.32
CA ALA A 991 61.44 -7.43 -7.91
C ALA A 991 60.81 -6.33 -6.97
N GLU A 992 61.01 -6.21 -5.64
CA GLU A 992 61.92 -6.83 -4.68
C GLU A 992 61.42 -6.76 -3.19
N ALA A 993 62.32 -7.09 -2.27
CA ALA A 993 62.48 -6.84 -0.83
C ALA A 993 61.84 -5.57 -0.21
N ALA A 994 61.55 -5.49 1.11
CA ALA A 994 61.57 -6.42 2.27
C ALA A 994 60.87 -5.69 3.47
N GLY A 995 60.65 -6.22 4.69
CA GLY A 995 60.90 -7.50 5.38
C GLY A 995 61.02 -7.25 6.91
N GLY A 996 60.89 -8.21 7.84
CA GLY A 996 60.60 -9.64 7.70
C GLY A 996 60.31 -10.31 9.07
N ALA A 997 59.65 -11.47 9.03
CA ALA A 997 59.27 -12.36 10.15
C ALA A 997 58.84 -13.72 9.54
N PRO A 998 58.61 -14.82 10.29
CA PRO A 998 58.63 -14.99 11.75
C PRO A 998 59.49 -16.18 12.23
N GLU A 999 59.52 -16.45 13.54
CA GLU A 999 59.78 -17.81 14.04
C GLU A 999 59.04 -18.11 15.36
N ARG A 1000 58.41 -19.29 15.46
CA ARG A 1000 57.83 -19.80 16.73
C ARG A 1000 57.58 -21.30 16.72
N GLN A 1001 58.56 -22.10 17.15
CA GLN A 1001 58.30 -23.36 17.88
C GLN A 1001 59.56 -23.93 18.55
N GLY A 1002 59.46 -24.20 19.86
CA GLY A 1002 60.42 -24.97 20.64
C GLY A 1002 59.69 -26.03 21.47
N ARG A 1003 60.15 -27.28 21.42
CA ARG A 1003 59.54 -28.44 22.10
C ARG A 1003 60.12 -28.68 23.50
N GLY A 1004 59.35 -29.33 24.37
CA GLY A 1004 59.91 -30.27 25.37
C GLY A 1004 59.09 -30.43 26.66
N GLY A 1005 58.93 -31.66 27.17
CA GLY A 1005 58.52 -31.90 28.57
C GLY A 1005 57.35 -32.89 28.81
N ARG A 1006 57.69 -34.14 29.11
CA ARG A 1006 56.93 -35.17 29.88
C ARG A 1006 58.01 -36.04 30.59
N PRO A 1007 57.74 -36.78 31.69
CA PRO A 1007 56.65 -37.78 31.81
C PRO A 1007 56.04 -37.98 33.23
N GLU A 1008 55.22 -39.05 33.37
CA GLU A 1008 54.96 -39.90 34.58
C GLU A 1008 54.41 -39.30 35.91
N GLY A 1009 53.64 -40.04 36.73
CA GLY A 1009 53.06 -41.38 36.52
C GLY A 1009 52.31 -41.99 37.74
N SER A 1010 51.39 -42.94 37.48
CA SER A 1010 50.63 -43.78 38.45
C SER A 1010 49.54 -43.06 39.31
N ASN A 1011 48.49 -43.73 39.85
CA ASN A 1011 48.06 -45.13 39.74
C ASN A 1011 46.50 -45.30 39.73
N ARG A 1012 46.01 -46.53 39.42
CA ARG A 1012 44.58 -46.96 39.28
C ARG A 1012 44.19 -47.95 40.43
N PRO A 1013 43.07 -48.76 40.43
CA PRO A 1013 42.00 -49.08 39.45
C PRO A 1013 40.56 -48.86 40.03
N GLU A 1014 39.39 -49.39 39.63
CA GLU A 1014 38.87 -50.22 38.50
C GLU A 1014 37.30 -50.09 38.36
N ARG A 1015 36.70 -50.83 37.40
CA ARG A 1015 35.30 -51.38 37.31
C ARG A 1015 34.05 -50.46 37.29
N GLY A 1016 33.29 -50.58 36.18
CA GLY A 1016 31.82 -50.40 36.09
C GLY A 1016 31.11 -51.78 35.94
N PRO A 1017 29.97 -51.96 35.20
CA PRO A 1017 29.25 -51.03 34.33
C PRO A 1017 27.69 -51.02 34.48
N ARG A 1018 26.96 -50.56 33.44
CA ARG A 1018 25.49 -50.57 33.19
C ARG A 1018 24.88 -52.02 33.11
N PRO A 1019 23.52 -52.29 33.12
CA PRO A 1019 22.44 -51.52 32.46
C PRO A 1019 20.98 -51.58 33.07
N GLU A 1020 20.00 -51.35 32.17
CA GLU A 1020 18.56 -51.01 32.18
C GLU A 1020 17.48 -51.93 32.84
N PHE A 1021 16.20 -51.49 32.71
CA PHE A 1021 14.89 -52.22 32.64
C PHE A 1021 13.88 -52.29 33.83
N ARG A 1022 12.79 -51.51 33.67
CA ARG A 1022 11.33 -51.72 33.96
C ARG A 1022 10.77 -52.62 35.11
N ARG A 1023 9.86 -51.99 35.88
CA ARG A 1023 8.46 -52.38 36.30
C ARG A 1023 8.17 -53.58 37.25
N ASN A 1024 7.55 -53.21 38.40
CA ASN A 1024 6.15 -53.49 38.80
C ASN A 1024 5.73 -54.81 39.50
N GLU A 1025 5.29 -54.71 40.76
CA GLU A 1025 4.24 -55.51 41.47
C GLU A 1025 3.91 -54.83 42.83
N GLY A 1026 2.76 -54.98 43.52
CA GLY A 1026 1.45 -55.51 43.09
C GLY A 1026 0.41 -55.79 44.22
N ARG A 1027 -0.69 -55.00 44.28
CA ARG A 1027 -2.03 -55.34 44.90
C ARG A 1027 -2.12 -55.52 46.45
N PRO A 1028 -3.32 -55.77 47.09
CA PRO A 1028 -4.72 -55.79 46.60
C PRO A 1028 -5.84 -55.09 47.45
N GLY A 1029 -6.92 -54.63 46.79
CA GLY A 1029 -8.29 -55.20 46.96
C GLY A 1029 -9.33 -54.65 47.96
N GLY A 1030 -10.54 -54.33 47.45
CA GLY A 1030 -11.84 -54.68 48.09
C GLY A 1030 -12.56 -53.66 48.97
N GLY A 1031 -13.89 -53.54 48.80
CA GLY A 1031 -14.85 -52.95 49.78
C GLY A 1031 -15.80 -54.03 50.33
N PRO A 1032 -16.74 -53.72 51.27
CA PRO A 1032 -18.02 -53.14 50.82
C PRO A 1032 -18.83 -52.26 51.82
N ARG A 1033 -19.94 -51.75 51.27
CA ARG A 1033 -21.16 -51.06 51.80
C ARG A 1033 -21.60 -51.17 53.29
N ARG A 1034 -22.15 -50.03 53.74
CA ARG A 1034 -23.51 -49.77 54.33
C ARG A 1034 -23.75 -49.58 55.85
N ASP A 1035 -24.67 -48.63 56.10
CA ASP A 1035 -25.60 -48.40 57.24
C ASP A 1035 -24.97 -48.13 58.66
N GLU A 1036 -25.51 -47.28 59.54
CA GLU A 1036 -26.73 -46.42 59.49
C GLU A 1036 -26.62 -45.18 60.44
N ARG A 1037 -27.59 -44.24 60.33
CA ARG A 1037 -28.02 -43.19 61.32
C ARG A 1037 -27.09 -42.02 61.69
N GLY A 1038 -27.35 -40.89 61.04
CA GLY A 1038 -27.91 -39.70 61.73
C GLY A 1038 -26.95 -38.70 62.40
N GLY A 1039 -27.03 -37.39 62.13
CA GLY A 1039 -27.82 -36.71 61.10
C GLY A 1039 -28.03 -35.21 61.35
N LYS A 1040 -27.73 -34.38 60.34
CA LYS A 1040 -28.33 -33.06 60.09
C LYS A 1040 -27.92 -32.60 58.69
N GLU A 1041 -28.84 -32.68 57.74
CA GLU A 1041 -28.60 -32.24 56.37
C GLU A 1041 -28.80 -30.72 56.25
N GLN A 1042 -27.86 -30.03 55.62
CA GLN A 1042 -28.15 -28.83 54.84
C GLN A 1042 -27.14 -28.73 53.68
N ARG A 1043 -27.64 -29.07 52.48
CA ARG A 1043 -26.84 -29.23 51.26
C ARG A 1043 -26.86 -27.90 50.49
N PHE A 1044 -25.81 -27.09 50.66
CA PHE A 1044 -25.70 -25.82 49.94
C PHE A 1044 -25.58 -26.02 48.42
N GLN A 1045 -26.67 -25.72 47.71
CA GLN A 1045 -26.60 -25.24 46.33
C GLN A 1045 -26.15 -23.77 46.32
N ALA A 1046 -25.70 -23.28 45.17
CA ALA A 1046 -25.07 -21.95 45.08
C ALA A 1046 -26.08 -20.78 45.11
N PRO A 1047 -25.87 -19.75 45.96
CA PRO A 1047 -26.29 -18.38 45.69
C PRO A 1047 -25.25 -17.70 44.78
N ALA A 1048 -25.60 -16.97 43.71
CA ALA A 1048 -26.44 -15.77 43.62
C ALA A 1048 -25.76 -14.50 44.16
N LYS A 1049 -25.69 -13.45 43.31
CA LYS A 1049 -25.04 -12.16 43.62
C LYS A 1049 -25.76 -11.41 44.76
N PRO A 1050 -25.05 -10.89 45.76
CA PRO A 1050 -25.55 -9.77 46.57
C PRO A 1050 -25.65 -8.49 45.71
N ARG A 1051 -26.63 -7.63 46.01
CA ARG A 1051 -26.70 -6.25 45.51
C ARG A 1051 -25.74 -5.35 46.28
N ALA A 1052 -25.40 -4.20 45.69
CA ALA A 1052 -24.63 -3.16 46.38
C ALA A 1052 -25.45 -2.54 47.53
N ALA A 1053 -24.79 -2.38 48.67
CA ALA A 1053 -25.19 -1.50 49.76
C ALA A 1053 -23.91 -0.90 50.38
N GLU A 1054 -23.89 0.43 50.46
CA GLU A 1054 -23.06 1.30 51.30
C GLU A 1054 -21.77 0.70 51.90
N ARG A 1055 -20.66 0.86 51.17
CA ARG A 1055 -19.34 1.07 51.81
C ARG A 1055 -19.10 2.58 51.90
N GLN A 1056 -18.77 3.08 53.09
CA GLN A 1056 -18.28 4.44 53.26
C GLN A 1056 -16.94 4.61 52.52
N PRO A 1057 -16.67 5.76 51.89
CA PRO A 1057 -15.42 6.00 51.17
C PRO A 1057 -14.24 6.15 52.14
N ASP A 1058 -13.07 5.72 51.66
CA ASP A 1058 -11.79 5.83 52.37
C ASP A 1058 -11.41 7.31 52.61
N PRO A 1059 -11.18 7.74 53.87
CA PRO A 1059 -10.91 9.14 54.20
C PRO A 1059 -9.57 9.67 53.65
N ASP A 1060 -8.60 8.81 53.33
CA ASP A 1060 -7.32 9.21 52.75
C ASP A 1060 -7.33 9.20 51.21
N SER A 1061 -8.47 8.87 50.59
CA SER A 1061 -8.64 8.96 49.14
C SER A 1061 -8.58 10.42 48.64
N PRO A 1062 -7.75 10.75 47.63
CA PRO A 1062 -7.69 12.12 47.09
C PRO A 1062 -9.02 12.60 46.48
N PHE A 1063 -9.91 11.66 46.09
CA PHE A 1063 -11.23 11.98 45.58
C PHE A 1063 -12.24 12.38 46.68
N ALA A 1064 -12.02 11.99 47.94
CA ALA A 1064 -12.89 12.38 49.05
C ALA A 1064 -12.88 13.91 49.27
N LYS A 1065 -11.72 14.56 49.09
CA LYS A 1065 -11.57 16.03 49.20
C LYS A 1065 -12.28 16.78 48.07
N LEU A 1066 -12.31 16.22 46.85
CA LEU A 1066 -13.08 16.77 45.73
C LEU A 1066 -14.60 16.60 45.94
N LEU A 1067 -15.03 15.47 46.51
CA LEU A 1067 -16.42 15.25 46.90
C LEU A 1067 -16.88 16.22 48.00
N ALA A 1068 -16.04 16.48 49.00
CA ALA A 1068 -16.30 17.48 50.04
C ALA A 1068 -16.36 18.91 49.48
N LEU A 1069 -15.43 19.29 48.59
CA LEU A 1069 -15.43 20.60 47.94
C LEU A 1069 -16.69 20.79 47.07
N LYS A 1070 -17.10 19.75 46.33
CA LYS A 1070 -18.34 19.75 45.55
C LYS A 1070 -19.57 19.96 46.45
N ALA A 1071 -19.66 19.23 47.57
CA ALA A 1071 -20.76 19.39 48.52
C ALA A 1071 -20.80 20.77 49.20
N GLN A 1072 -19.65 21.43 49.39
CA GLN A 1072 -19.60 22.82 49.87
C GLN A 1072 -20.10 23.83 48.83
N LEU A 1073 -19.81 23.61 47.54
CA LEU A 1073 -20.29 24.47 46.45
C LEU A 1073 -21.79 24.26 46.20
N GLU A 1074 -22.28 23.02 46.20
CA GLU A 1074 -23.71 22.69 46.04
C GLU A 1074 -24.57 23.11 47.26
N GLY A 1075 -23.94 23.48 48.39
CA GLY A 1075 -24.61 24.01 49.59
C GLY A 1075 -24.61 25.53 49.75
N GLY A 1076 -24.03 26.29 48.80
CA GLY A 1076 -23.80 27.73 48.93
C GLY A 1076 -25.00 28.64 48.65
N ASP A 1077 -25.84 28.31 47.65
CA ASP A 1077 -26.97 29.12 47.20
C ASP A 1077 -28.19 28.98 48.15
N GLY A 1078 -28.10 29.59 49.35
CA GLY A 1078 -29.00 29.23 50.45
C GLY A 1078 -29.42 30.30 51.47
N ARG A 1079 -28.92 31.55 51.45
CA ARG A 1079 -29.46 32.63 52.31
C ARG A 1079 -29.09 34.06 51.88
N LYS A 1080 -30.09 34.95 51.89
CA LYS A 1080 -29.91 36.41 51.90
C LYS A 1080 -29.74 36.90 53.34
N GLY A 1081 -29.00 37.98 53.51
CA GLY A 1081 -28.71 38.66 54.79
C GLY A 1081 -27.71 39.77 54.57
#